data_AF-A0A4V4KJZ5-F1
#
_entry.id   AF-A0A4V4KJZ5-F1
#
_cell.length_a   1.000
_cell.length_b   1.000
_cell.length_c   1.000
_cell.angle_alpha   90.00
_cell.angle_beta   90.00
_cell.angle_gamma   90.00
#
_symmetry.space_group_name_H-M   'P 1'
#
loop_
_entity.id
_entity.type
_entity.pdbx_description
1 polymer ?
#
loop_
_entity_poly.entity_id
_entity_poly.type
_entity_poly.pdbx_seq_one_letter_code
_entity_poly.pdbx_strand_id
1 'polypeptide(L)'
;MNDIQLIPITLPQLAALRPGSTSSAKSISARQAEEEVLDINTSVEQSLAPVDGGLAAWRLLFAAFVFETLLWGFPLSFGVFQEYYSKTTEFAGNRYIPVVGTVASGLGYLGAPLAMAFIQRFSRYRRQMIWMGWPICILGLALGSFASSLEALILSQGIAYGAGFLIFYYPILSMVNEYWIAKRGMAYGILCAASGFSGAFMPFVLQSLLHMYGWRITLRAVAVALTIATGPLIPLLEGRLPESRATIRRKINWKFLESSTFWMYSTANLLQGFGYLFPALYLPSFASSLGLGANSGAILLAIMSMSQVAGQFTFGYLSDRKVPVNILALLSTTMAAIACLAIWRNASSLPDLVVFAIFYGFFGAGFTATWARMTSAITEDIVTAPMVFGLLNFGKGVGNVLAGPIGGILVSDSAGIQDGGNYRLVILFTGGSEPRDRKMVERGNVREVACGETSVNSAGLWGILGRTAGILKFELSSSDGISSAISALTVLVSVTSAAATTKAVSASVTFDNNRRFLFDTDGRQIDAYGSKVNNFNGKYYLYGNSFSETGVAYGIKSYSSSDLQSWQYEGLLFDPANKNNPCAGSGGCGRPHIVYNPNKKSYVLWANAGEVGYVVATSTSPTGPFVFSAARALLDPAFDGLQPADFTVEVINGTGYIVFSALNFRSPNAGNVWPPIFQNLHVSKLTDDFMNTTRVSYPVSSAAGDLIDNEAESPDIFKVGNTFYVAASNTCGYCNGSIALLYRSNSIQGPWTRQILEGYSCNGQVEGVLPLTNPANGAVTNVWHSTSVPGGPRTGFGGHIFQPLTFNADGSAKNLDCSTTASFPVTFTKGNGTAPAGNATKAVDTTPALAVYNPVCDSDSFILYQTWTASKAGTIKSVSLNVARGSQTVPLTLTVFKLNSLNDLFTPGFKWTALGTAAFNANQTTYTFDTVTVPVTTNSTVTKGELLGLSISGADYSPWCHLEYSTTQDCGFKLYQQGNGQYSWRGLQGKNPPVYERQGKSVKFFATYA
;
A
#
# COMPACT_ATOMS: atom_id res chain seq x y z
N MET A 1 -39.66 -53.50 13.46
CA MET A 1 -39.25 -52.28 14.18
C MET A 1 -39.04 -51.24 13.11
N ASN A 2 -40.15 -50.58 12.85
CA ASN A 2 -40.59 -50.07 11.56
C ASN A 2 -41.15 -48.68 11.78
N ASP A 3 -40.97 -47.86 10.74
CA ASP A 3 -41.94 -46.88 10.26
C ASP A 3 -42.15 -45.57 11.05
N ILE A 4 -41.57 -44.51 10.46
CA ILE A 4 -42.29 -43.51 9.65
C ILE A 4 -43.49 -42.76 10.32
N GLN A 5 -43.43 -41.42 10.20
CA GLN A 5 -44.51 -40.45 9.83
C GLN A 5 -44.98 -39.32 10.79
N LEU A 6 -44.83 -38.08 10.25
CA LEU A 6 -45.78 -36.94 10.09
C LEU A 6 -46.53 -36.26 11.28
N ILE A 7 -46.37 -34.92 11.34
CA ILE A 7 -47.36 -33.79 11.27
C ILE A 7 -48.81 -34.12 11.72
N PRO A 8 -49.59 -33.27 12.47
CA PRO A 8 -49.81 -31.79 12.36
C PRO A 8 -49.82 -31.07 13.72
N ILE A 9 -50.14 -29.77 13.86
CA ILE A 9 -51.48 -29.27 14.28
C ILE A 9 -51.75 -27.85 13.74
N THR A 10 -52.89 -27.71 13.06
CA THR A 10 -53.63 -26.46 12.75
C THR A 10 -54.65 -26.10 13.86
N LEU A 11 -54.91 -24.80 14.01
CA LEU A 11 -55.93 -24.09 14.82
C LEU A 11 -57.28 -24.83 15.02
N PRO A 12 -57.99 -24.58 16.16
CA PRO A 12 -59.16 -23.70 16.08
C PRO A 12 -59.56 -22.89 17.36
N GLN A 13 -60.24 -21.76 17.10
CA GLN A 13 -61.41 -21.12 17.75
C GLN A 13 -61.61 -20.99 19.29
N LEU A 14 -61.89 -19.73 19.66
CA LEU A 14 -62.95 -19.19 20.54
C LEU A 14 -63.25 -19.82 21.92
N ALA A 15 -63.14 -18.99 22.97
CA ALA A 15 -64.21 -18.59 23.92
C ALA A 15 -63.56 -17.99 25.18
N ALA A 16 -63.73 -16.68 25.44
CA ALA A 16 -64.72 -16.12 26.36
C ALA A 16 -64.53 -16.56 27.83
N LEU A 17 -64.25 -15.59 28.73
CA LEU A 17 -64.87 -15.47 30.06
C LEU A 17 -64.60 -14.06 30.66
N ARG A 18 -65.69 -13.46 31.13
CA ARG A 18 -65.89 -12.12 31.75
C ARG A 18 -65.57 -12.16 33.28
N PRO A 19 -66.06 -11.21 34.12
CA PRO A 19 -65.64 -9.81 34.32
C PRO A 19 -65.36 -9.47 35.81
N GLY A 20 -64.79 -8.29 36.11
CA GLY A 20 -64.72 -7.76 37.48
C GLY A 20 -64.37 -6.27 37.55
N SER A 21 -65.42 -5.43 37.67
CA SER A 21 -65.59 -4.11 38.34
C SER A 21 -64.37 -3.27 38.77
N THR A 22 -64.32 -1.93 38.77
CA THR A 22 -65.17 -0.75 38.42
C THR A 22 -64.24 0.46 38.69
N SER A 23 -64.24 1.55 37.90
CA SER A 23 -64.86 2.82 38.34
C SER A 23 -64.66 3.97 37.31
N SER A 24 -65.80 4.47 36.83
CA SER A 24 -66.16 5.88 36.55
C SER A 24 -65.51 6.68 35.40
N ALA A 25 -66.31 7.00 34.37
CA ALA A 25 -66.45 8.34 33.77
C ALA A 25 -67.69 8.43 32.85
N LYS A 26 -68.29 9.62 32.80
CA LYS A 26 -69.63 9.99 32.31
C LYS A 26 -69.80 9.98 30.78
N SER A 27 -71.06 9.78 30.38
CA SER A 27 -71.62 9.95 29.03
C SER A 27 -71.70 11.41 28.57
N ILE A 28 -71.36 11.69 27.30
CA ILE A 28 -71.83 12.87 26.54
C ILE A 28 -72.35 12.40 25.16
N SER A 29 -73.43 13.08 24.75
CA SER A 29 -74.50 12.67 23.83
C SER A 29 -74.21 12.83 22.33
N ALA A 30 -74.85 11.95 21.56
CA ALA A 30 -74.88 11.76 20.10
C ALA A 30 -75.42 12.94 19.25
N ARG A 31 -74.90 14.17 19.40
CA ARG A 31 -75.27 15.32 18.55
C ARG A 31 -74.10 16.02 17.84
N GLN A 32 -72.87 15.50 17.96
CA GLN A 32 -71.69 16.02 17.25
C GLN A 32 -71.18 15.09 16.14
N ALA A 33 -71.80 13.92 15.94
CA ALA A 33 -71.35 12.94 14.95
C ALA A 33 -72.00 13.11 13.55
N GLU A 34 -72.94 14.04 13.38
CA GLU A 34 -73.66 14.25 12.12
C GLU A 34 -73.14 15.43 11.28
N GLU A 35 -72.27 16.28 11.83
CA GLU A 35 -71.69 17.43 11.11
C GLU A 35 -70.32 17.11 10.47
N GLU A 36 -69.73 15.94 10.77
CA GLU A 36 -68.45 15.47 10.20
C GLU A 36 -68.63 14.54 8.99
N VAL A 37 -69.87 14.23 8.59
CA VAL A 37 -70.18 13.31 7.48
C VAL A 37 -70.36 14.05 6.14
N LEU A 38 -70.43 15.38 6.13
CA LEU A 38 -70.66 16.16 4.90
C LEU A 38 -69.40 16.66 4.17
N ASP A 39 -68.19 16.52 4.75
CA ASP A 39 -66.93 16.94 4.12
C ASP A 39 -66.07 15.78 3.57
N ILE A 40 -66.62 14.56 3.51
CA ILE A 40 -65.91 13.37 2.99
C ILE A 40 -65.88 13.33 1.45
N ASN A 41 -66.61 14.19 0.73
CA ASN A 41 -66.75 14.11 -0.73
C ASN A 41 -65.89 15.08 -1.56
N THR A 42 -64.92 15.78 -0.99
CA THR A 42 -63.98 16.62 -1.78
C THR A 42 -62.56 16.59 -1.23
N SER A 43 -61.90 15.43 -1.30
CA SER A 43 -60.47 15.42 -1.58
C SER A 43 -60.25 14.53 -2.80
N VAL A 44 -59.85 15.16 -3.89
CA VAL A 44 -59.45 14.52 -5.14
C VAL A 44 -58.52 13.36 -4.79
N GLU A 45 -58.97 12.11 -4.98
CA GLU A 45 -58.06 10.97 -5.04
C GLU A 45 -57.09 11.25 -6.19
N GLN A 46 -55.91 11.77 -5.86
CA GLN A 46 -54.89 12.08 -6.83
C GLN A 46 -54.34 10.74 -7.33
N SER A 47 -54.97 10.20 -8.39
CA SER A 47 -54.56 8.93 -8.99
C SER A 47 -53.14 9.09 -9.53
N LEU A 48 -52.16 8.52 -8.82
CA LEU A 48 -50.75 8.55 -9.22
C LEU A 48 -50.61 7.94 -10.61
N ALA A 49 -49.71 8.48 -11.44
CA ALA A 49 -49.40 7.91 -12.74
C ALA A 49 -49.00 6.42 -12.61
N PRO A 50 -49.28 5.57 -13.61
CA PRO A 50 -49.00 4.13 -13.54
C PRO A 50 -47.50 3.83 -13.32
N VAL A 51 -47.20 2.79 -12.52
CA VAL A 51 -45.85 2.19 -12.41
C VAL A 51 -45.51 1.40 -13.66
N ASP A 52 -44.22 1.31 -13.97
CA ASP A 52 -43.64 0.34 -14.92
C ASP A 52 -44.24 0.37 -16.34
N GLY A 53 -44.73 1.56 -16.73
CA GLY A 53 -45.35 1.83 -18.02
C GLY A 53 -46.07 3.19 -18.05
N GLY A 54 -46.80 3.43 -19.15
CA GLY A 54 -47.53 4.67 -19.36
C GLY A 54 -46.69 5.78 -19.99
N LEU A 55 -47.37 6.71 -20.64
CA LEU A 55 -46.76 7.75 -21.46
C LEU A 55 -45.94 8.77 -20.65
N ALA A 56 -46.29 9.00 -19.37
CA ALA A 56 -45.49 9.82 -18.45
C ALA A 56 -44.12 9.17 -18.11
N ALA A 57 -44.11 7.86 -17.79
CA ALA A 57 -42.88 7.13 -17.48
C ALA A 57 -41.92 7.07 -18.68
N TRP A 58 -42.45 6.86 -19.90
CA TRP A 58 -41.67 6.83 -21.13
C TRP A 58 -41.15 8.21 -21.53
N ARG A 59 -41.94 9.28 -21.36
CA ARG A 59 -41.49 10.66 -21.59
C ARG A 59 -40.32 11.03 -20.70
N LEU A 60 -40.41 10.71 -19.41
CA LEU A 60 -39.33 10.96 -18.46
C LEU A 60 -38.08 10.13 -18.77
N LEU A 61 -38.24 8.84 -19.09
CA LEU A 61 -37.12 7.97 -19.45
C LEU A 61 -36.43 8.44 -20.75
N PHE A 62 -37.20 8.89 -21.75
CA PHE A 62 -36.66 9.46 -22.97
C PHE A 62 -35.88 10.76 -22.71
N ALA A 63 -36.44 11.68 -21.91
CA ALA A 63 -35.74 12.90 -21.52
C ALA A 63 -34.44 12.57 -20.76
N ALA A 64 -34.50 11.65 -19.79
CA ALA A 64 -33.32 11.19 -19.05
C ALA A 64 -32.26 10.56 -19.97
N PHE A 65 -32.68 9.75 -20.96
CA PHE A 65 -31.78 9.15 -21.94
C PHE A 65 -31.07 10.19 -22.81
N VAL A 66 -31.77 11.23 -23.27
CA VAL A 66 -31.16 12.31 -24.06
C VAL A 66 -30.21 13.14 -23.21
N PHE A 67 -30.59 13.47 -21.97
CA PHE A 67 -29.71 14.14 -21.02
C PHE A 67 -28.43 13.33 -20.79
N GLU A 68 -28.55 12.04 -20.51
CA GLU A 68 -27.40 11.16 -20.32
C GLU A 68 -26.54 11.07 -21.59
N THR A 69 -27.15 10.83 -22.75
CA THR A 69 -26.43 10.70 -24.03
C THR A 69 -25.56 11.93 -24.31
N LEU A 70 -26.11 13.13 -24.13
CA LEU A 70 -25.44 14.36 -24.54
C LEU A 70 -24.49 14.90 -23.46
N LEU A 71 -24.91 14.89 -22.19
CA LEU A 71 -24.12 15.46 -21.09
C LEU A 71 -23.12 14.48 -20.48
N TRP A 72 -23.42 13.18 -20.43
CA TRP A 72 -22.43 12.17 -20.02
C TRP A 72 -21.50 11.77 -21.17
N GLY A 73 -22.00 11.87 -22.41
CA GLY A 73 -21.24 11.64 -23.63
C GLY A 73 -20.03 12.52 -23.84
N PHE A 74 -20.11 13.78 -23.43
CA PHE A 74 -19.01 14.74 -23.60
C PHE A 74 -17.76 14.33 -22.78
N PRO A 75 -17.84 14.07 -21.46
CA PRO A 75 -16.71 13.54 -20.70
C PRO A 75 -16.11 12.25 -21.26
N LEU A 76 -16.95 11.33 -21.76
CA LEU A 76 -16.48 10.07 -22.37
C LEU A 76 -15.71 10.31 -23.67
N SER A 77 -15.99 11.42 -24.36
CA SER A 77 -15.33 11.80 -25.62
C SER A 77 -14.14 12.74 -25.40
N PHE A 78 -13.72 12.98 -24.15
CA PHE A 78 -12.63 13.91 -23.84
C PHE A 78 -11.29 13.49 -24.47
N GLY A 79 -11.09 12.21 -24.80
CA GLY A 79 -9.89 11.73 -25.49
C GLY A 79 -9.57 12.50 -26.78
N VAL A 80 -10.59 12.96 -27.51
CA VAL A 80 -10.42 13.77 -28.72
C VAL A 80 -9.88 15.17 -28.39
N PHE A 81 -10.39 15.79 -27.33
CA PHE A 81 -9.87 17.07 -26.83
C PHE A 81 -8.47 16.93 -26.26
N GLN A 82 -8.17 15.83 -25.57
CA GLN A 82 -6.84 15.53 -25.05
C GLN A 82 -5.79 15.49 -26.17
N GLU A 83 -6.07 14.79 -27.27
CA GLU A 83 -5.17 14.75 -28.42
C GLU A 83 -4.97 16.16 -29.02
N TYR A 84 -6.05 16.91 -29.20
CA TYR A 84 -5.99 18.26 -29.78
C TYR A 84 -5.24 19.25 -28.87
N TYR A 85 -5.51 19.25 -27.56
CA TYR A 85 -4.82 20.12 -26.60
C TYR A 85 -3.33 19.79 -26.50
N SER A 86 -2.94 18.51 -26.61
CA SER A 86 -1.52 18.12 -26.57
C SER A 86 -0.68 18.71 -27.70
N LYS A 87 -1.31 19.04 -28.84
CA LYS A 87 -0.66 19.64 -30.02
C LYS A 87 -0.77 21.18 -30.04
N THR A 88 -1.57 21.77 -29.15
CA THR A 88 -1.78 23.22 -29.09
C THR A 88 -0.64 23.88 -28.31
N THR A 89 0.00 24.91 -28.86
CA THR A 89 1.18 25.57 -28.26
C THR A 89 0.94 26.10 -26.84
N GLU A 90 -0.30 26.46 -26.50
CA GLU A 90 -0.72 26.93 -25.17
C GLU A 90 -0.66 25.83 -24.09
N PHE A 91 -0.77 24.55 -24.47
CA PHE A 91 -0.88 23.41 -23.54
C PHE A 91 0.13 22.28 -23.81
N ALA A 92 0.93 22.39 -24.88
CA ALA A 92 1.86 21.36 -25.32
C ALA A 92 2.90 21.02 -24.24
N GLY A 93 3.16 19.72 -24.06
CA GLY A 93 4.14 19.21 -23.09
C GLY A 93 3.64 19.12 -21.64
N ASN A 94 2.42 19.57 -21.33
CA ASN A 94 1.85 19.44 -20.00
C ASN A 94 1.23 18.06 -19.76
N ARG A 95 1.76 17.31 -18.80
CA ARG A 95 1.33 15.94 -18.48
C ARG A 95 -0.08 15.84 -17.87
N TYR A 96 -0.70 16.95 -17.44
CA TYR A 96 -2.01 16.97 -16.76
C TYR A 96 -3.23 17.16 -17.67
N ILE A 97 -3.06 17.23 -18.99
CA ILE A 97 -4.20 17.38 -19.93
C ILE A 97 -5.29 16.32 -19.70
N PRO A 98 -4.98 15.03 -19.45
CA PRO A 98 -6.02 14.00 -19.20
C PRO A 98 -6.87 14.26 -17.94
N VAL A 99 -6.35 15.04 -16.99
CA VAL A 99 -7.03 15.32 -15.70
C VAL A 99 -8.36 16.04 -15.91
N VAL A 100 -8.48 16.87 -16.95
CA VAL A 100 -9.72 17.62 -17.23
C VAL A 100 -10.91 16.67 -17.45
N GLY A 101 -10.76 15.65 -18.30
CA GLY A 101 -11.84 14.69 -18.58
C GLY A 101 -12.08 13.67 -17.46
N THR A 102 -11.02 13.23 -16.77
CA THR A 102 -11.15 12.26 -15.66
C THR A 102 -11.74 12.90 -14.41
N VAL A 103 -11.50 14.20 -14.16
CA VAL A 103 -12.18 14.94 -13.09
C VAL A 103 -13.65 15.15 -13.42
N ALA A 104 -13.99 15.51 -14.67
CA ALA A 104 -15.37 15.70 -15.09
C ALA A 104 -16.24 14.44 -14.87
N SER A 105 -15.76 13.29 -15.35
CA SER A 105 -16.46 12.01 -15.17
C SER A 105 -16.29 11.42 -13.76
N GLY A 106 -15.13 11.57 -13.14
CA GLY A 106 -14.84 11.08 -11.79
C GLY A 106 -15.67 11.75 -10.71
N LEU A 107 -15.88 13.07 -10.80
CA LEU A 107 -16.67 13.82 -9.83
C LEU A 107 -18.15 13.38 -9.82
N GLY A 108 -18.68 13.01 -10.98
CA GLY A 108 -20.03 12.45 -11.12
C GLY A 108 -20.22 11.13 -10.33
N TYR A 109 -19.21 10.25 -10.32
CA TYR A 109 -19.29 8.98 -9.58
C TYR A 109 -18.88 9.11 -8.10
N LEU A 110 -17.82 9.85 -7.79
CA LEU A 110 -17.33 10.02 -6.41
C LEU A 110 -18.31 10.82 -5.55
N GLY A 111 -19.02 11.77 -6.15
CA GLY A 111 -20.03 12.57 -5.45
C GLY A 111 -21.35 11.84 -5.21
N ALA A 112 -21.56 10.64 -5.77
CA ALA A 112 -22.85 9.94 -5.75
C ALA A 112 -23.46 9.77 -4.34
N PRO A 113 -22.71 9.34 -3.30
CA PRO A 113 -23.28 9.18 -1.96
C PRO A 113 -23.74 10.53 -1.37
N LEU A 114 -23.00 11.61 -1.64
CA LEU A 114 -23.33 12.96 -1.16
C LEU A 114 -24.57 13.50 -1.86
N ALA A 115 -24.65 13.34 -3.19
CA ALA A 115 -25.82 13.76 -3.96
C ALA A 115 -27.07 12.98 -3.53
N MET A 116 -26.96 11.66 -3.34
CA MET A 116 -28.09 10.83 -2.87
C MET A 116 -28.56 11.22 -1.47
N ALA A 117 -27.65 11.48 -0.53
CA ALA A 117 -28.00 11.98 0.80
C ALA A 117 -28.67 13.37 0.75
N PHE A 118 -28.19 14.25 -0.14
CA PHE A 118 -28.75 15.59 -0.34
C PHE A 118 -30.16 15.53 -0.92
N ILE A 119 -30.39 14.69 -1.93
CA ILE A 119 -31.70 14.47 -2.54
C ILE A 119 -32.70 13.89 -1.55
N GLN A 120 -32.29 12.94 -0.71
CA GLN A 120 -33.16 12.39 0.33
C GLN A 120 -33.58 13.44 1.36
N ARG A 121 -32.66 14.35 1.74
CA ARG A 121 -32.94 15.43 2.69
C ARG A 121 -33.80 16.55 2.08
N PHE A 122 -33.62 16.81 0.78
CA PHE A 122 -34.21 17.93 0.06
C PHE A 122 -35.00 17.47 -1.17
N SER A 123 -35.81 16.43 -1.02
CA SER A 123 -36.56 15.79 -2.13
C SER A 123 -37.53 16.74 -2.84
N ARG A 124 -37.99 17.79 -2.15
CA ARG A 124 -38.80 18.88 -2.71
C ARG A 124 -38.06 19.72 -3.74
N TYR A 125 -36.74 19.85 -3.60
CA TYR A 125 -35.93 20.73 -4.45
C TYR A 125 -35.34 20.02 -5.68
N ARG A 126 -35.76 18.79 -5.99
CA ARG A 126 -35.18 17.98 -7.08
C ARG A 126 -35.25 18.66 -8.45
N ARG A 127 -36.35 19.33 -8.78
CA ARG A 127 -36.50 20.03 -10.06
C ARG A 127 -35.61 21.28 -10.13
N GLN A 128 -35.49 21.98 -9.01
CA GLN A 128 -34.62 23.14 -8.85
C GLN A 128 -33.15 22.73 -8.95
N MET A 129 -32.77 21.56 -8.43
CA MET A 129 -31.43 21.00 -8.62
C MET A 129 -31.12 20.78 -10.11
N ILE A 130 -32.06 20.28 -10.90
CA ILE A 130 -31.87 20.13 -12.36
C ILE A 130 -31.67 21.50 -13.02
N TRP A 131 -32.54 22.47 -12.71
CA TRP A 131 -32.43 23.84 -13.24
C TRP A 131 -31.17 24.58 -12.82
N MET A 132 -30.52 24.18 -11.72
CA MET A 132 -29.24 24.75 -11.28
C MET A 132 -28.03 23.99 -11.85
N GLY A 133 -28.04 22.67 -11.83
CA GLY A 133 -26.91 21.84 -12.26
C GLY A 133 -26.67 21.89 -13.77
N TRP A 134 -27.75 21.87 -14.55
CA TRP A 134 -27.67 21.88 -16.02
C TRP A 134 -26.99 23.13 -16.60
N PRO A 135 -27.35 24.37 -16.20
CA PRO A 135 -26.65 25.57 -16.66
C PRO A 135 -25.20 25.61 -16.20
N ILE A 136 -24.87 25.08 -15.02
CA ILE A 136 -23.49 25.03 -14.53
C ILE A 136 -22.62 24.18 -15.47
N CYS A 137 -23.12 23.05 -15.98
CA CYS A 137 -22.40 22.26 -16.99
C CYS A 137 -22.13 23.06 -18.27
N ILE A 138 -23.17 23.70 -18.81
CA ILE A 138 -23.09 24.45 -20.06
C ILE A 138 -22.15 25.65 -19.91
N LEU A 139 -22.27 26.39 -18.81
CA LEU A 139 -21.39 27.50 -18.48
C LEU A 139 -19.96 27.02 -18.28
N GLY A 140 -19.74 25.85 -17.70
CA GLY A 140 -18.42 25.22 -17.62
C GLY A 140 -17.76 25.05 -18.99
N LEU A 141 -18.51 24.57 -19.99
CA LEU A 141 -18.00 24.46 -21.36
C LEU A 141 -17.76 25.82 -22.02
N ALA A 142 -18.71 26.75 -21.86
CA ALA A 142 -18.62 28.09 -22.44
C ALA A 142 -17.45 28.88 -21.86
N LEU A 143 -17.26 28.85 -20.54
CA LEU A 143 -16.12 29.47 -19.85
C LEU A 143 -14.80 28.80 -20.23
N GLY A 144 -14.80 27.47 -20.39
CA GLY A 144 -13.65 26.73 -20.89
C GLY A 144 -13.13 27.26 -22.23
N SER A 145 -14.01 27.75 -23.12
CA SER A 145 -13.59 28.30 -24.42
C SER A 145 -12.70 29.55 -24.33
N PHE A 146 -12.73 30.26 -23.19
CA PHE A 146 -11.92 31.44 -22.92
C PHE A 146 -10.66 31.13 -22.12
N ALA A 147 -10.42 29.86 -21.76
CA ALA A 147 -9.25 29.48 -21.00
C ALA A 147 -7.96 29.81 -21.77
N SER A 148 -6.97 30.34 -21.06
CA SER A 148 -5.61 30.56 -21.56
C SER A 148 -4.57 29.74 -20.80
N SER A 149 -5.02 28.90 -19.85
CA SER A 149 -4.19 28.02 -19.05
C SER A 149 -4.89 26.68 -18.82
N LEU A 150 -4.13 25.64 -18.51
CA LEU A 150 -4.68 24.31 -18.27
C LEU A 150 -5.50 24.26 -16.98
N GLU A 151 -5.11 25.01 -15.96
CA GLU A 151 -5.82 25.13 -14.68
C GLU A 151 -7.22 25.72 -14.91
N ALA A 152 -7.34 26.71 -15.79
CA ALA A 152 -8.64 27.27 -16.17
C ALA A 152 -9.52 26.24 -16.89
N LEU A 153 -8.94 25.34 -17.70
CA LEU A 153 -9.67 24.21 -18.30
C LEU A 153 -10.08 23.17 -17.26
N ILE A 154 -9.23 22.85 -16.29
CA ILE A 154 -9.55 21.92 -15.19
C ILE A 154 -10.71 22.47 -14.34
N LEU A 155 -10.68 23.76 -13.99
CA LEU A 155 -11.75 24.40 -13.21
C LEU A 155 -13.08 24.44 -13.96
N SER A 156 -13.05 24.71 -15.27
CA SER A 156 -14.25 24.89 -16.09
C SER A 156 -14.81 23.56 -16.65
N GLN A 157 -14.04 22.85 -17.47
CA GLN A 157 -14.45 21.60 -18.10
C GLN A 157 -14.34 20.38 -17.19
N GLY A 158 -13.48 20.43 -16.17
CA GLY A 158 -13.37 19.37 -15.17
C GLY A 158 -14.37 19.57 -14.03
N ILE A 159 -14.06 20.51 -13.13
CA ILE A 159 -14.78 20.68 -11.87
C ILE A 159 -16.18 21.26 -12.07
N ALA A 160 -16.33 22.40 -12.77
CA ALA A 160 -17.65 23.00 -12.95
C ALA A 160 -18.59 22.08 -13.74
N TYR A 161 -18.09 21.48 -14.82
CA TYR A 161 -18.86 20.49 -15.57
C TYR A 161 -19.26 19.28 -14.72
N GLY A 162 -18.31 18.65 -14.02
CA GLY A 162 -18.58 17.48 -13.18
C GLY A 162 -19.50 17.78 -12.00
N ALA A 163 -19.39 18.98 -11.39
CA ALA A 163 -20.25 19.42 -10.30
C ALA A 163 -21.68 19.69 -10.78
N GLY A 164 -21.84 20.34 -11.94
CA GLY A 164 -23.15 20.49 -12.57
C GLY A 164 -23.79 19.13 -12.86
N PHE A 165 -23.00 18.19 -13.39
CA PHE A 165 -23.45 16.84 -13.74
C PHE A 165 -23.93 16.09 -12.50
N LEU A 166 -23.13 16.13 -11.43
CA LEU A 166 -23.48 15.58 -10.13
C LEU A 166 -24.80 16.14 -9.58
N ILE A 167 -25.05 17.45 -9.73
CA ILE A 167 -26.23 18.11 -9.19
C ILE A 167 -27.51 17.74 -9.97
N PHE A 168 -27.46 17.64 -11.30
CA PHE A 168 -28.67 17.37 -12.10
C PHE A 168 -28.94 15.88 -12.33
N TYR A 169 -27.91 15.03 -12.44
CA TYR A 169 -28.06 13.63 -12.86
C TYR A 169 -28.80 12.78 -11.82
N TYR A 170 -28.42 12.86 -10.55
CA TYR A 170 -29.02 12.03 -9.50
C TYR A 170 -30.48 12.38 -9.18
N PRO A 171 -30.93 13.64 -9.25
CA PRO A 171 -32.36 13.96 -9.22
C PRO A 171 -33.15 13.31 -10.35
N ILE A 172 -32.63 13.33 -11.59
CA ILE A 172 -33.26 12.64 -12.74
C ILE A 172 -33.35 11.15 -12.46
N LEU A 173 -32.26 10.54 -11.99
CA LEU A 173 -32.20 9.13 -11.64
C LEU A 173 -33.19 8.77 -10.52
N SER A 174 -33.34 9.64 -9.53
CA SER A 174 -34.34 9.49 -8.46
C SER A 174 -35.76 9.50 -9.02
N MET A 175 -36.08 10.38 -9.97
CA MET A 175 -37.41 10.43 -10.61
C MET A 175 -37.67 9.17 -11.48
N VAL A 176 -36.66 8.66 -12.19
CA VAL A 176 -36.75 7.38 -12.92
C VAL A 176 -37.11 6.23 -11.98
N ASN A 177 -36.48 6.17 -10.80
CA ASN A 177 -36.73 5.13 -9.80
C ASN A 177 -38.16 5.15 -9.22
N GLU A 178 -38.88 6.27 -9.29
CA GLU A 178 -40.27 6.37 -8.84
C GLU A 178 -41.26 5.75 -9.84
N TYR A 179 -40.99 5.89 -11.13
CA TYR A 179 -41.80 5.31 -12.20
C TYR A 179 -41.50 3.84 -12.43
N TRP A 180 -40.23 3.43 -12.32
CA TRP A 180 -39.77 2.08 -12.65
C TRP A 180 -39.37 1.30 -11.39
N ILE A 181 -40.23 0.35 -11.00
CA ILE A 181 -40.08 -0.49 -9.80
C ILE A 181 -39.87 -1.95 -10.21
N ALA A 182 -40.85 -2.57 -10.87
CA ALA A 182 -40.77 -3.94 -11.36
C ALA A 182 -39.91 -4.08 -12.62
N LYS A 183 -39.86 -3.06 -13.48
CA LYS A 183 -39.02 -3.00 -14.69
C LYS A 183 -37.84 -2.04 -14.54
N ARG A 184 -37.32 -1.92 -13.32
CA ARG A 184 -36.26 -0.98 -12.97
C ARG A 184 -34.95 -1.30 -13.68
N GLY A 185 -34.60 -2.58 -13.81
CA GLY A 185 -33.42 -3.04 -14.52
C GLY A 185 -33.46 -2.67 -16.01
N MET A 186 -34.59 -2.82 -16.68
CA MET A 186 -34.80 -2.40 -18.08
C MET A 186 -34.64 -0.89 -18.24
N ALA A 187 -35.25 -0.09 -17.36
CA ALA A 187 -35.11 1.37 -17.38
C ALA A 187 -33.65 1.81 -17.17
N TYR A 188 -32.93 1.16 -16.26
CA TYR A 188 -31.50 1.37 -16.08
C TYR A 188 -30.67 0.90 -17.27
N GLY A 189 -31.02 -0.23 -17.88
CA GLY A 189 -30.35 -0.71 -19.09
C GLY A 189 -30.46 0.28 -20.25
N ILE A 190 -31.64 0.87 -20.44
CA ILE A 190 -31.86 1.95 -21.42
C ILE A 190 -31.03 3.19 -21.04
N LEU A 191 -31.09 3.64 -19.78
CA LEU A 191 -30.38 4.82 -19.34
C LEU A 191 -28.86 4.66 -19.47
N CYS A 192 -28.31 3.53 -19.04
CA CYS A 192 -26.88 3.24 -19.18
C CYS A 192 -26.45 3.12 -20.65
N ALA A 193 -27.31 2.56 -21.52
CA ALA A 193 -27.07 2.45 -22.97
C ALA A 193 -26.85 3.80 -23.65
N ALA A 194 -27.33 4.90 -23.08
CA ALA A 194 -27.07 6.26 -23.56
C ALA A 194 -25.56 6.56 -23.71
N SER A 195 -24.73 6.01 -22.82
CA SER A 195 -23.27 6.16 -22.88
C SER A 195 -22.65 5.50 -24.11
N GLY A 196 -23.09 4.28 -24.46
CA GLY A 196 -22.66 3.58 -25.68
C GLY A 196 -23.19 4.27 -26.94
N PHE A 197 -24.43 4.76 -26.90
CA PHE A 197 -24.99 5.51 -28.02
C PHE A 197 -24.17 6.79 -28.29
N SER A 198 -23.81 7.53 -27.25
CA SER A 198 -22.97 8.72 -27.37
C SER A 198 -21.56 8.42 -27.85
N GLY A 199 -20.91 7.38 -27.30
CA GLY A 199 -19.57 6.95 -27.71
C GLY A 199 -19.46 6.57 -29.20
N ALA A 200 -20.57 6.17 -29.83
CA ALA A 200 -20.59 5.81 -31.24
C ALA A 200 -20.51 7.01 -32.21
N PHE A 201 -20.97 8.21 -31.82
CA PHE A 201 -21.00 9.37 -32.74
C PHE A 201 -20.32 10.63 -32.18
N MET A 202 -20.37 10.87 -30.86
CA MET A 202 -19.91 12.11 -30.23
C MET A 202 -18.42 12.38 -30.47
N PRO A 203 -17.50 11.38 -30.40
CA PRO A 203 -16.10 11.59 -30.74
C PRO A 203 -15.88 12.09 -32.18
N PHE A 204 -16.60 11.55 -33.17
CA PHE A 204 -16.47 11.94 -34.59
C PHE A 204 -16.95 13.37 -34.84
N VAL A 205 -18.06 13.74 -34.22
CA VAL A 205 -18.61 15.11 -34.31
C VAL A 205 -17.60 16.10 -33.71
N LEU A 206 -17.08 15.81 -32.51
CA LEU A 206 -16.12 16.66 -31.84
C LEU A 206 -14.79 16.76 -32.61
N GLN A 207 -14.27 15.66 -33.14
CA GLN A 207 -13.04 15.64 -33.94
C GLN A 207 -13.16 16.51 -35.20
N SER A 208 -14.29 16.41 -35.89
CA SER A 208 -14.56 17.20 -37.10
C SER A 208 -14.67 18.69 -36.78
N LEU A 209 -15.38 19.06 -35.70
CA LEU A 209 -15.49 20.44 -35.26
C LEU A 209 -14.14 21.03 -34.83
N LEU A 210 -13.34 20.24 -34.12
CA LEU A 210 -12.00 20.63 -33.68
C LEU A 210 -11.07 20.92 -34.87
N HIS A 211 -11.10 20.08 -35.91
CA HIS A 211 -10.27 20.27 -37.09
C HIS A 211 -10.68 21.49 -37.93
N MET A 212 -11.99 21.75 -38.06
CA MET A 212 -12.50 22.85 -38.89
C MET A 212 -12.43 24.22 -38.20
N TYR A 213 -12.77 24.28 -36.91
CA TYR A 213 -13.03 25.54 -36.20
C TYR A 213 -12.14 25.75 -34.97
N GLY A 214 -11.35 24.75 -34.60
CA GLY A 214 -10.53 24.78 -33.39
C GLY A 214 -11.34 24.63 -32.11
N TRP A 215 -10.61 24.50 -31.00
CA TRP A 215 -11.19 24.11 -29.70
C TRP A 215 -12.08 25.18 -29.06
N ARG A 216 -11.74 26.46 -29.19
CA ARG A 216 -12.51 27.56 -28.59
C ARG A 216 -13.92 27.65 -29.19
N ILE A 217 -14.03 27.59 -30.52
CA ILE A 217 -15.32 27.64 -31.22
C ILE A 217 -16.09 26.34 -30.99
N THR A 218 -15.41 25.19 -31.00
CA THR A 218 -16.04 23.89 -30.75
C THR A 218 -16.74 23.85 -29.40
N LEU A 219 -16.12 24.34 -28.31
CA LEU A 219 -16.73 24.33 -26.98
C LEU A 219 -17.98 25.21 -26.88
N ARG A 220 -17.97 26.37 -27.54
CA ARG A 220 -19.14 27.26 -27.60
C ARG A 220 -20.25 26.62 -28.41
N ALA A 221 -19.90 26.02 -29.56
CA ALA A 221 -20.86 25.31 -30.40
C ALA A 221 -21.50 24.14 -29.64
N VAL A 222 -20.72 23.36 -28.88
CA VAL A 222 -21.22 22.28 -28.03
C VAL A 222 -22.11 22.83 -26.91
N ALA A 223 -21.71 23.90 -26.22
CA ALA A 223 -22.53 24.52 -25.17
C ALA A 223 -23.90 24.98 -25.69
N VAL A 224 -23.92 25.63 -26.86
CA VAL A 224 -25.16 26.05 -27.54
C VAL A 224 -25.99 24.84 -27.97
N ALA A 225 -25.36 23.83 -28.59
CA ALA A 225 -26.04 22.61 -29.02
C ALA A 225 -26.65 21.84 -27.83
N LEU A 226 -25.94 21.71 -26.71
CA LEU A 226 -26.45 21.11 -25.48
C LEU A 226 -27.65 21.91 -24.95
N THR A 227 -27.58 23.24 -24.96
CA THR A 227 -28.67 24.10 -24.50
C THR A 227 -29.94 23.87 -25.32
N ILE A 228 -29.81 23.86 -26.65
CA ILE A 228 -30.94 23.69 -27.59
C ILE A 228 -31.50 22.26 -27.50
N ALA A 229 -30.65 21.25 -27.41
CA ALA A 229 -31.06 19.84 -27.44
C ALA A 229 -31.68 19.37 -26.11
N THR A 230 -31.25 19.92 -24.97
CA THR A 230 -31.68 19.44 -23.64
C THR A 230 -32.63 20.40 -22.92
N GLY A 231 -32.55 21.71 -23.16
CA GLY A 231 -33.40 22.72 -22.52
C GLY A 231 -34.91 22.46 -22.66
N PRO A 232 -35.43 22.21 -23.88
CA PRO A 232 -36.84 21.90 -24.11
C PRO A 232 -37.33 20.61 -23.43
N LEU A 233 -36.42 19.72 -23.03
CA LEU A 233 -36.75 18.44 -22.39
C LEU A 233 -36.82 18.55 -20.86
N ILE A 234 -36.33 19.64 -20.24
CA ILE A 234 -36.38 19.85 -18.78
C ILE A 234 -37.81 19.78 -18.22
N PRO A 235 -38.84 20.37 -18.86
CA PRO A 235 -40.22 20.25 -18.39
C PRO A 235 -40.75 18.81 -18.35
N LEU A 236 -40.16 17.86 -19.11
CA LEU A 236 -40.54 16.46 -19.12
C LEU A 236 -39.98 15.67 -17.92
N LEU A 237 -39.06 16.26 -17.15
CA LEU A 237 -38.45 15.68 -15.96
C LEU A 237 -39.30 15.97 -14.72
N GLU A 238 -40.45 15.30 -14.62
CA GLU A 238 -41.40 15.43 -13.51
C GLU A 238 -41.51 14.12 -12.72
N GLY A 239 -41.32 14.20 -11.40
CA GLY A 239 -41.46 13.05 -10.50
C GLY A 239 -42.88 12.50 -10.45
N ARG A 240 -43.03 11.23 -10.06
CA ARG A 240 -44.33 10.55 -10.02
C ARG A 240 -45.10 10.85 -8.73
N LEU A 241 -44.38 10.96 -7.63
CA LEU A 241 -45.00 11.16 -6.31
C LEU A 241 -45.28 12.66 -6.09
N PRO A 242 -46.49 13.05 -5.68
CA PRO A 242 -46.79 14.43 -5.30
C PRO A 242 -45.86 14.85 -4.17
N GLU A 243 -45.55 16.15 -4.07
CA GLU A 243 -44.71 16.73 -3.03
C GLU A 243 -45.30 16.45 -1.63
N SER A 244 -45.12 15.25 -1.10
CA SER A 244 -45.75 14.83 0.14
C SER A 244 -45.17 15.64 1.30
N ARG A 245 -46.01 16.43 1.97
CA ARG A 245 -45.70 17.22 3.17
C ARG A 245 -45.34 16.38 4.42
N ALA A 246 -45.01 15.11 4.26
CA ALA A 246 -44.69 14.19 5.36
C ALA A 246 -43.17 14.12 5.58
N THR A 247 -42.66 15.11 6.30
CA THR A 247 -41.29 15.20 6.83
C THR A 247 -41.03 14.18 7.93
N ILE A 248 -41.38 12.90 7.74
CA ILE A 248 -40.92 11.86 8.65
C ILE A 248 -39.47 11.57 8.24
N ARG A 249 -38.52 12.22 8.94
CA ARG A 249 -37.08 11.92 8.88
C ARG A 249 -36.85 10.46 9.28
N ARG A 250 -37.04 9.52 8.36
CA ARG A 250 -36.56 8.16 8.51
C ARG A 250 -35.05 8.20 8.30
N LYS A 251 -34.30 7.82 9.34
CA LYS A 251 -32.84 7.76 9.30
C LYS A 251 -32.43 6.62 8.36
N ILE A 252 -31.35 6.83 7.60
CA ILE A 252 -30.72 5.77 6.82
C ILE A 252 -30.34 4.64 7.77
N ASN A 253 -30.75 3.42 7.45
CA ASN A 253 -30.46 2.27 8.26
C ASN A 253 -29.11 1.68 7.83
N TRP A 254 -28.07 1.90 8.62
CA TRP A 254 -26.70 1.45 8.30
C TRP A 254 -26.47 -0.06 8.44
N LYS A 255 -27.47 -0.86 8.83
CA LYS A 255 -27.34 -2.32 8.97
C LYS A 255 -26.95 -3.03 7.66
N PHE A 256 -27.18 -2.43 6.49
CA PHE A 256 -26.72 -3.02 5.23
C PHE A 256 -25.18 -3.15 5.15
N LEU A 257 -24.41 -2.37 5.94
CA LEU A 257 -22.95 -2.50 6.03
C LEU A 257 -22.50 -3.81 6.69
N GLU A 258 -23.38 -4.44 7.48
CA GLU A 258 -23.14 -5.76 8.07
C GLU A 258 -23.45 -6.90 7.08
N SER A 259 -24.14 -6.60 5.95
CA SER A 259 -24.49 -7.59 4.94
C SER A 259 -23.29 -7.98 4.08
N SER A 260 -23.00 -9.28 4.00
CA SER A 260 -21.95 -9.81 3.13
C SER A 260 -22.23 -9.50 1.64
N THR A 261 -23.50 -9.49 1.22
CA THR A 261 -23.92 -9.17 -0.15
C THR A 261 -23.51 -7.76 -0.57
N PHE A 262 -23.56 -6.79 0.35
CA PHE A 262 -23.12 -5.43 0.08
C PHE A 262 -21.62 -5.36 -0.23
N TRP A 263 -20.78 -6.02 0.58
CA TRP A 263 -19.33 -6.03 0.37
C TRP A 263 -18.92 -6.82 -0.86
N MET A 264 -19.62 -7.91 -1.19
CA MET A 264 -19.40 -8.65 -2.43
C MET A 264 -19.65 -7.77 -3.67
N TYR A 265 -20.80 -7.10 -3.75
CA TYR A 265 -21.10 -6.22 -4.88
C TYR A 265 -20.22 -4.97 -4.91
N SER A 266 -19.89 -4.39 -3.75
CA SER A 266 -19.01 -3.21 -3.69
C SER A 266 -17.59 -3.53 -4.15
N THR A 267 -17.07 -4.70 -3.76
CA THR A 267 -15.74 -5.17 -4.21
C THR A 267 -15.76 -5.47 -5.70
N ALA A 268 -16.79 -6.15 -6.21
CA ALA A 268 -16.95 -6.41 -7.64
C ALA A 268 -17.07 -5.11 -8.47
N ASN A 269 -17.76 -4.10 -7.95
CA ASN A 269 -17.87 -2.78 -8.60
C ASN A 269 -16.54 -2.03 -8.69
N LEU A 270 -15.79 -2.08 -7.60
CA LEU A 270 -14.46 -1.49 -7.54
C LEU A 270 -13.49 -2.19 -8.51
N LEU A 271 -13.52 -3.53 -8.52
CA LEU A 271 -12.80 -4.41 -9.46
C LEU A 271 -13.09 -4.08 -10.92
N GLN A 272 -14.37 -4.07 -11.28
CA GLN A 272 -14.84 -3.70 -12.61
C GLN A 272 -14.40 -2.29 -13.00
N GLY A 273 -14.38 -1.35 -12.04
CA GLY A 273 -13.90 0.02 -12.25
C GLY A 273 -12.45 0.10 -12.73
N PHE A 274 -11.57 -0.84 -12.35
CA PHE A 274 -10.19 -0.87 -12.84
C PHE A 274 -10.06 -1.37 -14.26
N GLY A 275 -10.83 -2.38 -14.66
CA GLY A 275 -10.71 -2.97 -15.99
C GLY A 275 -11.50 -2.24 -17.06
N TYR A 276 -12.68 -1.70 -16.72
CA TYR A 276 -13.71 -1.33 -17.70
C TYR A 276 -13.25 -0.34 -18.79
N LEU A 277 -12.42 0.64 -18.44
CA LEU A 277 -12.04 1.72 -19.37
C LEU A 277 -10.81 1.41 -20.21
N PHE A 278 -10.03 0.39 -19.85
CA PHE A 278 -8.74 0.10 -20.48
C PHE A 278 -8.88 -0.27 -21.97
N PRO A 279 -9.85 -1.12 -22.38
CA PRO A 279 -10.07 -1.38 -23.79
C PRO A 279 -10.42 -0.12 -24.57
N ALA A 280 -11.29 0.74 -24.05
CA ALA A 280 -11.63 1.99 -24.73
C ALA A 280 -10.44 2.93 -24.89
N LEU A 281 -9.52 2.95 -23.91
CA LEU A 281 -8.34 3.81 -23.94
C LEU A 281 -7.22 3.28 -24.85
N TYR A 282 -6.97 1.96 -24.86
CA TYR A 282 -5.77 1.38 -25.48
C TYR A 282 -6.02 0.61 -26.78
N LEU A 283 -7.27 0.25 -27.09
CA LEU A 283 -7.60 -0.50 -28.31
C LEU A 283 -7.21 0.24 -29.61
N PRO A 284 -7.39 1.57 -29.75
CA PRO A 284 -6.92 2.30 -30.93
C PRO A 284 -5.39 2.25 -31.09
N SER A 285 -4.66 2.48 -30.00
CA SER A 285 -3.19 2.47 -30.00
C SER A 285 -2.62 1.07 -30.24
N PHE A 286 -3.30 0.03 -29.74
CA PHE A 286 -2.99 -1.37 -30.04
C PHE A 286 -3.19 -1.70 -31.53
N ALA A 287 -4.32 -1.30 -32.12
CA ALA A 287 -4.59 -1.50 -33.54
C ALA A 287 -3.53 -0.79 -34.43
N SER A 288 -3.15 0.43 -34.07
CA SER A 288 -2.06 1.16 -34.74
C SER A 288 -0.71 0.46 -34.60
N SER A 289 -0.42 -0.19 -33.46
CA SER A 289 0.83 -0.93 -33.25
C SER A 289 0.94 -2.20 -34.10
N LEU A 290 -0.19 -2.77 -34.51
CA LEU A 290 -0.26 -3.89 -35.47
C LEU A 290 -0.17 -3.44 -36.93
N GLY A 291 0.03 -2.13 -37.18
CA GLY A 291 0.05 -1.57 -38.53
C GLY A 291 -1.31 -1.54 -39.22
N LEU A 292 -2.42 -1.71 -38.47
CA LEU A 292 -3.77 -1.57 -39.01
C LEU A 292 -4.03 -0.09 -39.29
N GLY A 293 -4.57 0.23 -40.47
CA GLY A 293 -4.69 1.61 -40.97
C GLY A 293 -5.35 2.58 -39.99
N ALA A 294 -5.11 3.88 -40.18
CA ALA A 294 -5.46 4.96 -39.22
C ALA A 294 -6.94 4.98 -38.77
N ASN A 295 -7.87 4.46 -39.59
CA ASN A 295 -9.30 4.43 -39.28
C ASN A 295 -9.74 3.21 -38.46
N SER A 296 -8.88 2.19 -38.29
CA SER A 296 -9.22 0.93 -37.63
C SER A 296 -9.59 1.11 -36.15
N GLY A 297 -8.84 1.93 -35.41
CA GLY A 297 -9.11 2.21 -33.99
C GLY A 297 -10.48 2.86 -33.75
N ALA A 298 -10.87 3.82 -34.59
CA ALA A 298 -12.16 4.49 -34.48
C ALA A 298 -13.34 3.55 -34.80
N ILE A 299 -13.19 2.69 -35.82
CA ILE A 299 -14.18 1.67 -36.18
C ILE A 299 -14.37 0.68 -35.02
N LEU A 300 -13.29 0.24 -34.38
CA LEU A 300 -13.34 -0.67 -33.23
C LEU A 300 -14.06 -0.05 -32.02
N LEU A 301 -13.80 1.22 -31.71
CA LEU A 301 -14.50 1.93 -30.63
C LEU A 301 -16.00 2.09 -30.94
N ALA A 302 -16.36 2.38 -32.19
CA ALA A 302 -17.76 2.50 -32.59
C ALA A 302 -18.50 1.15 -32.47
N ILE A 303 -17.88 0.05 -32.92
CA ILE A 303 -18.44 -1.31 -32.80
C ILE A 303 -18.60 -1.70 -31.33
N MET A 304 -17.59 -1.44 -30.50
CA MET A 304 -17.66 -1.70 -29.06
C MET A 304 -18.78 -0.90 -28.39
N SER A 305 -18.93 0.38 -28.75
CA SER A 305 -19.97 1.28 -28.24
C SER A 305 -21.39 0.81 -28.62
N MET A 306 -21.58 0.35 -29.85
CA MET A 306 -22.86 -0.23 -30.30
C MET A 306 -23.16 -1.55 -29.58
N SER A 307 -22.15 -2.40 -29.39
CA SER A 307 -22.31 -3.65 -28.65
C SER A 307 -22.66 -3.41 -27.17
N GLN A 308 -22.09 -2.36 -26.59
CA GLN A 308 -22.40 -1.89 -25.24
C GLN A 308 -23.87 -1.51 -25.06
N VAL A 309 -24.49 -0.83 -26.03
CA VAL A 309 -25.93 -0.52 -26.02
C VAL A 309 -26.75 -1.80 -25.88
N ALA A 310 -26.44 -2.81 -26.68
CA ALA A 310 -27.13 -4.10 -26.65
C ALA A 310 -26.91 -4.85 -25.32
N GLY A 311 -25.67 -4.82 -24.80
CA GLY A 311 -25.30 -5.44 -23.52
C GLY A 311 -26.03 -4.83 -22.33
N GLN A 312 -25.99 -3.50 -22.19
CA GLN A 312 -26.64 -2.79 -21.08
C GLN A 312 -28.16 -2.98 -21.08
N PHE A 313 -28.80 -2.94 -22.26
CA PHE A 313 -30.22 -3.25 -22.37
C PHE A 313 -30.52 -4.71 -21.98
N THR A 314 -29.76 -5.67 -22.50
CA THR A 314 -29.99 -7.10 -22.25
C THR A 314 -29.82 -7.47 -20.78
N PHE A 315 -28.73 -7.05 -20.15
CA PHE A 315 -28.48 -7.31 -18.73
C PHE A 315 -29.48 -6.58 -17.83
N GLY A 316 -29.84 -5.34 -18.16
CA GLY A 316 -30.91 -4.62 -17.49
C GLY A 316 -32.24 -5.37 -17.54
N TYR A 317 -32.67 -5.78 -18.74
CA TYR A 317 -33.89 -6.54 -18.95
C TYR A 317 -33.89 -7.91 -18.26
N LEU A 318 -32.79 -8.66 -18.35
CA LEU A 318 -32.66 -9.97 -17.69
C LEU A 318 -32.65 -9.84 -16.16
N SER A 319 -32.11 -8.75 -15.62
CA SER A 319 -32.10 -8.50 -14.17
C SER A 319 -33.49 -8.26 -13.57
N ASP A 320 -34.47 -7.91 -14.41
CA ASP A 320 -35.87 -7.80 -14.00
C ASP A 320 -36.63 -9.13 -14.05
N ARG A 321 -36.08 -10.15 -14.72
CA ARG A 321 -36.67 -11.50 -14.75
C ARG A 321 -36.23 -12.31 -13.53
N LYS A 322 -36.70 -13.57 -13.44
CA LYS A 322 -36.32 -14.52 -12.40
C LYS A 322 -34.86 -15.00 -12.47
N VAL A 323 -33.98 -14.27 -13.16
CA VAL A 323 -32.55 -14.58 -13.22
C VAL A 323 -31.85 -13.92 -12.03
N PRO A 324 -31.15 -14.67 -11.17
CA PRO A 324 -30.41 -14.09 -10.06
C PRO A 324 -29.37 -13.06 -10.53
N VAL A 325 -29.36 -11.88 -9.91
CA VAL A 325 -28.43 -10.78 -10.21
C VAL A 325 -26.97 -11.21 -10.05
N ASN A 326 -26.69 -12.12 -9.11
CA ASN A 326 -25.35 -12.72 -8.93
C ASN A 326 -24.86 -13.45 -10.18
N ILE A 327 -25.74 -14.21 -10.84
CA ILE A 327 -25.39 -14.99 -12.03
C ILE A 327 -25.16 -14.04 -13.21
N LEU A 328 -26.01 -13.02 -13.34
CA LEU A 328 -25.81 -11.99 -14.37
C LEU A 328 -24.50 -11.24 -14.14
N ALA A 329 -24.22 -10.76 -12.93
CA ALA A 329 -22.97 -10.09 -12.61
C ALA A 329 -21.75 -10.97 -12.92
N LEU A 330 -21.77 -12.24 -12.50
CA LEU A 330 -20.68 -13.19 -12.75
C LEU A 330 -20.50 -13.51 -14.23
N LEU A 331 -21.59 -13.67 -14.99
CA LEU A 331 -21.55 -13.90 -16.43
C LEU A 331 -20.93 -12.71 -17.15
N SER A 332 -21.33 -11.49 -16.77
CA SER A 332 -20.79 -10.24 -17.31
C SER A 332 -19.27 -10.17 -17.15
N THR A 333 -18.78 -10.35 -15.91
CA THR A 333 -17.36 -10.20 -15.57
C THR A 333 -16.52 -11.34 -16.15
N THR A 334 -17.00 -12.58 -16.06
CA THR A 334 -16.26 -13.75 -16.54
C THR A 334 -16.09 -13.72 -18.06
N MET A 335 -17.15 -13.37 -18.80
CA MET A 335 -17.08 -13.27 -20.26
C MET A 335 -16.21 -12.10 -20.72
N ALA A 336 -16.27 -10.96 -20.02
CA ALA A 336 -15.35 -9.84 -20.27
C ALA A 336 -13.88 -10.24 -20.02
N ALA A 337 -13.60 -10.99 -18.95
CA ALA A 337 -12.27 -11.51 -18.64
C ALA A 337 -11.74 -12.44 -19.74
N ILE A 338 -12.60 -13.34 -20.23
CA ILE A 338 -12.28 -14.27 -21.33
C ILE A 338 -12.01 -13.49 -22.61
N ALA A 339 -12.84 -12.49 -22.94
CA ALA A 339 -12.61 -11.64 -24.11
C ALA A 339 -11.23 -10.96 -24.06
N CYS A 340 -10.82 -10.42 -22.90
CA CYS A 340 -9.50 -9.83 -22.76
C CYS A 340 -8.36 -10.85 -22.88
N LEU A 341 -8.44 -11.99 -22.19
CA LEU A 341 -7.30 -12.91 -22.05
C LEU A 341 -7.16 -13.90 -23.21
N ALA A 342 -8.26 -14.23 -23.89
CA ALA A 342 -8.28 -15.18 -25.00
C ALA A 342 -8.29 -14.48 -26.36
N ILE A 343 -9.08 -13.41 -26.52
CA ILE A 343 -9.28 -12.74 -27.81
C ILE A 343 -8.30 -11.58 -27.95
N TRP A 344 -8.33 -10.59 -27.06
CA TRP A 344 -7.47 -9.40 -27.19
C TRP A 344 -5.98 -9.74 -27.11
N ARG A 345 -5.59 -10.63 -26.19
CA ARG A 345 -4.19 -11.07 -26.03
C ARG A 345 -3.60 -11.71 -27.30
N ASN A 346 -4.40 -12.45 -28.05
CA ASN A 346 -3.95 -13.19 -29.23
C ASN A 346 -4.33 -12.50 -30.54
N ALA A 347 -4.90 -11.29 -30.47
CA ALA A 347 -5.36 -10.57 -31.64
C ALA A 347 -4.18 -10.11 -32.51
N SER A 348 -4.17 -10.56 -33.76
CA SER A 348 -3.13 -10.21 -34.74
C SER A 348 -3.70 -9.53 -35.99
N SER A 349 -5.03 -9.52 -36.13
CA SER A 349 -5.74 -8.99 -37.29
C SER A 349 -6.96 -8.15 -36.89
N LEU A 350 -7.45 -7.33 -37.83
CA LEU A 350 -8.65 -6.51 -37.61
C LEU A 350 -9.91 -7.35 -37.27
N PRO A 351 -10.19 -8.50 -37.92
CA PRO A 351 -11.29 -9.37 -37.52
C PRO A 351 -11.23 -9.83 -36.06
N ASP A 352 -10.05 -10.19 -35.54
CA ASP A 352 -9.88 -10.61 -34.13
C ASP A 352 -10.27 -9.47 -33.17
N LEU A 353 -9.86 -8.24 -33.50
CA LEU A 353 -10.18 -7.05 -32.72
C LEU A 353 -11.67 -6.68 -32.82
N VAL A 354 -12.31 -6.89 -33.97
CA VAL A 354 -13.76 -6.70 -34.12
C VAL A 354 -14.54 -7.69 -33.25
N VAL A 355 -14.15 -8.97 -33.25
CA VAL A 355 -14.74 -9.97 -32.37
C VAL A 355 -14.55 -9.57 -30.91
N PHE A 356 -13.34 -9.14 -30.52
CA PHE A 356 -13.09 -8.64 -29.17
C PHE A 356 -13.99 -7.44 -28.82
N ALA A 357 -14.08 -6.42 -29.69
CA ALA A 357 -14.89 -5.22 -29.48
C ALA A 357 -16.36 -5.56 -29.26
N ILE A 358 -16.91 -6.51 -30.02
CA ILE A 358 -18.29 -6.99 -29.85
C ILE A 358 -18.45 -7.69 -28.50
N PHE A 359 -17.62 -8.69 -28.19
CA PHE A 359 -17.75 -9.47 -26.97
C PHE A 359 -17.53 -8.62 -25.71
N TYR A 360 -16.46 -7.84 -25.68
CA TYR A 360 -16.15 -6.98 -24.54
C TYR A 360 -17.16 -5.85 -24.38
N GLY A 361 -17.60 -5.22 -25.48
CA GLY A 361 -18.64 -4.19 -25.43
C GLY A 361 -19.94 -4.72 -24.82
N PHE A 362 -20.37 -5.91 -25.23
CA PHE A 362 -21.61 -6.52 -24.73
C PHE A 362 -21.51 -6.90 -23.24
N PHE A 363 -20.49 -7.68 -22.88
CA PHE A 363 -20.37 -8.26 -21.54
C PHE A 363 -19.72 -7.31 -20.52
N GLY A 364 -18.77 -6.46 -20.93
CA GLY A 364 -18.12 -5.51 -20.01
C GLY A 364 -19.06 -4.39 -19.57
N ALA A 365 -19.93 -3.90 -20.45
CA ALA A 365 -20.87 -2.82 -20.11
C ALA A 365 -22.14 -3.32 -19.40
N GLY A 366 -22.55 -4.58 -19.64
CA GLY A 366 -23.75 -5.20 -19.06
C GLY A 366 -23.81 -5.12 -17.53
N PHE A 367 -22.66 -5.20 -16.85
CA PHE A 367 -22.55 -5.15 -15.40
C PHE A 367 -23.19 -3.89 -14.80
N THR A 368 -22.98 -2.72 -15.42
CA THR A 368 -23.50 -1.43 -14.92
C THR A 368 -25.03 -1.35 -14.88
N ALA A 369 -25.71 -2.02 -15.81
CA ALA A 369 -27.16 -2.03 -15.87
C ALA A 369 -27.80 -2.79 -14.69
N THR A 370 -27.02 -3.65 -14.00
CA THR A 370 -27.52 -4.48 -12.90
C THR A 370 -27.51 -3.78 -11.53
N TRP A 371 -26.91 -2.59 -11.41
CA TRP A 371 -26.75 -1.86 -10.14
C TRP A 371 -28.05 -1.56 -9.40
N ALA A 372 -29.11 -1.23 -10.14
CA ALA A 372 -30.42 -0.97 -9.55
C ALA A 372 -30.99 -2.21 -8.87
N ARG A 373 -30.72 -3.39 -9.43
CA ARG A 373 -31.15 -4.68 -8.86
C ARG A 373 -30.21 -5.20 -7.79
N MET A 374 -28.90 -4.96 -7.90
CA MET A 374 -27.94 -5.19 -6.80
C MET A 374 -28.36 -4.42 -5.54
N THR A 375 -28.76 -3.16 -5.71
CA THR A 375 -29.26 -2.30 -4.63
C THR A 375 -30.49 -2.94 -3.94
N SER A 376 -31.44 -3.42 -4.76
CA SER A 376 -32.68 -4.04 -4.27
C SER A 376 -32.43 -5.40 -3.59
N ALA A 377 -31.33 -6.10 -3.92
CA ALA A 377 -30.91 -7.33 -3.28
C ALA A 377 -30.18 -7.11 -1.94
N ILE A 378 -29.63 -5.90 -1.71
CA ILE A 378 -28.96 -5.53 -0.46
C ILE A 378 -29.95 -5.01 0.57
N THR A 379 -30.92 -4.19 0.15
CA THR A 379 -31.88 -3.58 1.06
C THR A 379 -33.25 -3.45 0.41
N GLU A 380 -34.28 -3.82 1.17
CA GLU A 380 -35.69 -3.58 0.83
C GLU A 380 -36.17 -2.19 1.30
N ASP A 381 -35.36 -1.49 2.09
CA ASP A 381 -35.71 -0.16 2.59
C ASP A 381 -35.54 0.89 1.49
N ILE A 382 -36.68 1.47 1.08
CA ILE A 382 -36.79 2.50 0.05
C ILE A 382 -35.98 3.75 0.43
N VAL A 383 -35.77 4.02 1.73
CA VAL A 383 -34.96 5.16 2.20
C VAL A 383 -33.46 4.86 2.08
N THR A 384 -33.05 3.62 2.31
CA THR A 384 -31.63 3.23 2.30
C THR A 384 -31.12 2.90 0.89
N ALA A 385 -31.99 2.46 -0.02
CA ALA A 385 -31.64 2.05 -1.38
C ALA A 385 -30.84 3.10 -2.20
N PRO A 386 -31.20 4.40 -2.26
CA PRO A 386 -30.40 5.37 -3.02
C PRO A 386 -28.99 5.57 -2.46
N MET A 387 -28.81 5.45 -1.14
CA MET A 387 -27.47 5.52 -0.51
C MET A 387 -26.61 4.32 -0.91
N VAL A 388 -27.18 3.11 -0.91
CA VAL A 388 -26.50 1.90 -1.37
C VAL A 388 -26.09 2.02 -2.85
N PHE A 389 -27.00 2.49 -3.71
CA PHE A 389 -26.69 2.77 -5.11
C PHE A 389 -25.54 3.79 -5.26
N GLY A 390 -25.56 4.86 -4.46
CA GLY A 390 -24.49 5.86 -4.43
C GLY A 390 -23.14 5.26 -4.02
N LEU A 391 -23.11 4.36 -3.04
CA LEU A 391 -21.88 3.68 -2.61
C LEU A 391 -21.33 2.70 -3.67
N LEU A 392 -22.20 2.03 -4.44
CA LEU A 392 -21.76 1.20 -5.58
C LEU A 392 -21.13 2.06 -6.70
N ASN A 393 -21.73 3.22 -7.00
CA ASN A 393 -21.19 4.18 -7.97
C ASN A 393 -19.85 4.77 -7.52
N PHE A 394 -19.72 5.06 -6.23
CA PHE A 394 -18.47 5.53 -5.64
C PHE A 394 -17.32 4.55 -5.91
N GLY A 395 -17.56 3.24 -5.74
CA GLY A 395 -16.58 2.20 -6.05
C GLY A 395 -16.10 2.23 -7.51
N LYS A 396 -17.01 2.39 -8.48
CA LYS A 396 -16.64 2.56 -9.90
C LYS A 396 -15.89 3.86 -10.15
N GLY A 397 -16.27 4.95 -9.46
CA GLY A 397 -15.62 6.26 -9.56
C GLY A 397 -14.15 6.22 -9.15
N VAL A 398 -13.83 5.50 -8.07
CA VAL A 398 -12.45 5.26 -7.65
C VAL A 398 -11.66 4.53 -8.74
N GLY A 399 -12.23 3.48 -9.33
CA GLY A 399 -11.60 2.77 -10.44
C GLY A 399 -11.35 3.65 -11.67
N ASN A 400 -12.33 4.46 -12.06
CA ASN A 400 -12.27 5.33 -13.23
C ASN A 400 -11.15 6.38 -13.13
N VAL A 401 -11.09 7.13 -12.02
CA VAL A 401 -10.06 8.17 -11.81
C VAL A 401 -8.64 7.58 -11.85
N LEU A 402 -8.49 6.35 -11.38
CA LEU A 402 -7.21 5.69 -11.25
C LEU A 402 -6.83 4.89 -12.51
N ALA A 403 -7.78 4.55 -13.38
CA ALA A 403 -7.53 3.83 -14.62
C ALA A 403 -6.50 4.53 -15.53
N GLY A 404 -6.54 5.86 -15.62
CA GLY A 404 -5.60 6.66 -16.42
C GLY A 404 -4.14 6.47 -15.98
N PRO A 405 -3.76 6.82 -14.74
CA PRO A 405 -2.38 6.67 -14.31
C PRO A 405 -1.93 5.19 -14.18
N ILE A 406 -2.83 4.23 -13.92
CA ILE A 406 -2.51 2.79 -13.92
C ILE A 406 -2.12 2.36 -15.34
N GLY A 407 -2.93 2.70 -16.34
CA GLY A 407 -2.67 2.31 -17.71
C GLY A 407 -1.39 2.91 -18.27
N GLY A 408 -1.07 4.15 -17.90
CA GLY A 408 0.20 4.80 -18.28
C GLY A 408 1.43 4.00 -17.83
N ILE A 409 1.45 3.57 -16.55
CA ILE A 409 2.55 2.75 -15.99
C ILE A 409 2.62 1.38 -16.66
N LEU A 410 1.47 0.74 -16.88
CA LEU A 410 1.43 -0.59 -17.49
C LEU A 410 1.95 -0.59 -18.93
N VAL A 411 1.75 0.49 -19.69
CA VAL A 411 2.30 0.62 -21.05
C VAL A 411 3.80 0.95 -21.02
N SER A 412 4.28 1.80 -20.09
CA SER A 412 5.70 2.14 -20.00
C SER A 412 6.58 0.97 -19.56
N ASP A 413 6.11 0.15 -18.61
CA ASP A 413 6.84 -1.03 -18.12
C ASP A 413 6.86 -2.19 -19.14
N SER A 414 5.96 -2.16 -20.13
CA SER A 414 5.87 -3.19 -21.18
C SER A 414 6.86 -2.98 -22.34
N ALA A 415 7.55 -1.84 -22.40
CA ALA A 415 8.41 -1.43 -23.53
C ALA A 415 9.65 -2.31 -23.77
N GLY A 416 9.92 -3.30 -22.91
CA GLY A 416 11.08 -4.20 -23.00
C GLY A 416 10.75 -5.70 -23.18
N ILE A 417 9.49 -6.09 -23.39
CA ILE A 417 9.09 -7.51 -23.44
C ILE A 417 9.00 -7.99 -24.90
N GLN A 418 9.93 -8.88 -25.32
CA GLN A 418 10.10 -9.31 -26.72
C GLN A 418 9.01 -10.24 -27.30
N ASP A 419 7.90 -10.48 -26.62
CA ASP A 419 6.93 -11.52 -27.01
C ASP A 419 5.46 -11.12 -26.80
N GLY A 420 5.05 -9.94 -27.30
CA GLY A 420 3.63 -9.54 -27.32
C GLY A 420 3.31 -8.06 -27.10
N GLY A 421 4.20 -7.14 -27.48
CA GLY A 421 3.93 -5.70 -27.59
C GLY A 421 3.73 -4.95 -26.26
N ASN A 422 3.87 -3.62 -26.31
CA ASN A 422 3.80 -2.68 -25.18
C ASN A 422 2.45 -2.67 -24.41
N TYR A 423 1.50 -3.56 -24.75
CA TYR A 423 0.15 -3.60 -24.20
C TYR A 423 -0.15 -4.92 -23.46
N ARG A 424 0.81 -5.85 -23.35
CA ARG A 424 0.60 -7.16 -22.72
C ARG A 424 0.19 -7.04 -21.25
N LEU A 425 0.79 -6.14 -20.47
CA LEU A 425 0.44 -5.93 -19.07
C LEU A 425 -0.94 -5.28 -18.89
N VAL A 426 -1.33 -4.40 -19.82
CA VAL A 426 -2.66 -3.78 -19.87
C VAL A 426 -3.74 -4.86 -20.07
N ILE A 427 -3.52 -5.78 -21.00
CA ILE A 427 -4.47 -6.86 -21.31
C ILE A 427 -4.61 -7.83 -20.13
N LEU A 428 -3.48 -8.21 -19.50
CA LEU A 428 -3.48 -9.09 -18.32
C LEU A 428 -4.14 -8.43 -17.10
N PHE A 429 -3.89 -7.15 -16.86
CA PHE A 429 -4.52 -6.40 -15.78
C PHE A 429 -6.04 -6.27 -16.00
N THR A 430 -6.46 -5.90 -17.20
CA THR A 430 -7.88 -5.78 -17.56
C THR A 430 -8.61 -7.11 -17.33
N GLY A 431 -8.07 -8.22 -17.86
CA GLY A 431 -8.69 -9.54 -17.70
C GLY A 431 -8.57 -10.14 -16.29
N GLY A 432 -7.60 -9.70 -15.48
CA GLY A 432 -7.42 -10.12 -14.09
C GLY A 432 -8.24 -9.31 -13.08
N SER A 433 -8.67 -8.11 -13.45
CA SER A 433 -9.54 -7.25 -12.63
C SER A 433 -11.00 -7.71 -12.60
N GLU A 434 -11.38 -8.67 -13.44
CA GLU A 434 -12.71 -9.26 -13.49
C GLU A 434 -12.78 -10.49 -12.55
N PRO A 435 -13.70 -10.54 -11.57
CA PRO A 435 -13.76 -11.63 -10.59
C PRO A 435 -14.03 -13.00 -11.23
N ARG A 436 -13.24 -14.01 -10.83
CA ARG A 436 -13.37 -15.45 -11.23
C ARG A 436 -13.84 -16.33 -10.09
N ASP A 437 -14.61 -17.36 -10.44
CA ASP A 437 -15.30 -18.26 -9.51
C ASP A 437 -14.37 -19.20 -8.72
N ARG A 438 -14.60 -19.27 -7.39
CA ARG A 438 -14.24 -20.39 -6.51
C ARG A 438 -15.39 -20.61 -5.51
N LYS A 439 -16.40 -21.39 -5.97
CA LYS A 439 -17.41 -22.18 -5.22
C LYS A 439 -18.13 -21.51 -4.03
N MET A 440 -19.43 -21.21 -4.20
CA MET A 440 -20.40 -21.00 -3.11
C MET A 440 -21.71 -21.79 -3.34
N VAL A 441 -21.76 -23.06 -2.92
CA VAL A 441 -22.93 -23.91 -2.55
C VAL A 441 -22.26 -25.12 -1.83
N GLU A 442 -22.45 -25.50 -0.56
CA GLU A 442 -23.62 -25.94 0.22
C GLU A 442 -23.18 -26.25 1.68
N ARG A 443 -24.10 -26.26 2.66
CA ARG A 443 -23.85 -26.75 4.04
C ARG A 443 -24.27 -28.23 4.15
N GLY A 444 -23.39 -29.09 4.69
CA GLY A 444 -23.71 -30.44 5.17
C GLY A 444 -22.53 -31.08 5.89
N ASN A 445 -22.70 -31.43 7.16
CA ASN A 445 -21.70 -32.01 8.07
C ASN A 445 -21.09 -33.34 7.54
N VAL A 446 -19.76 -33.40 7.38
CA VAL A 446 -18.90 -34.57 7.66
C VAL A 446 -17.54 -34.06 8.14
N ARG A 447 -17.00 -34.65 9.22
CA ARG A 447 -15.65 -34.37 9.74
C ARG A 447 -14.61 -34.93 8.77
N GLU A 448 -13.76 -34.06 8.23
CA GLU A 448 -12.46 -34.43 7.67
C GLU A 448 -11.45 -33.31 7.93
N VAL A 449 -10.27 -33.69 8.42
CA VAL A 449 -9.16 -32.81 8.76
C VAL A 449 -8.41 -32.47 7.47
N ALA A 450 -8.39 -31.19 7.09
CA ALA A 450 -7.59 -30.71 5.97
C ALA A 450 -6.84 -29.43 6.33
N CYS A 451 -5.51 -29.57 6.47
CA CYS A 451 -4.56 -28.48 6.39
C CYS A 451 -4.36 -28.06 4.93
N GLY A 452 -4.54 -26.78 4.66
CA GLY A 452 -3.96 -26.09 3.49
C GLY A 452 -4.88 -25.94 2.30
N GLU A 453 -5.54 -24.79 2.21
CA GLU A 453 -5.85 -24.14 0.94
C GLU A 453 -5.60 -22.63 1.05
N THR A 454 -4.64 -22.15 0.27
CA THR A 454 -4.30 -20.74 0.11
C THR A 454 -5.41 -20.01 -0.64
N SER A 455 -5.94 -18.97 0.01
CA SER A 455 -6.81 -17.96 -0.55
C SER A 455 -6.11 -17.22 -1.68
N VAL A 456 -6.80 -17.08 -2.81
CA VAL A 456 -6.43 -16.14 -3.87
C VAL A 456 -6.54 -14.73 -3.27
N ASN A 457 -5.41 -14.15 -2.88
CA ASN A 457 -5.38 -12.84 -2.23
C ASN A 457 -5.69 -11.73 -3.23
N SER A 458 -6.76 -11.00 -2.92
CA SER A 458 -7.25 -9.74 -3.50
C SER A 458 -6.25 -8.56 -3.44
N ALA A 459 -4.99 -8.79 -3.04
CA ALA A 459 -3.96 -7.78 -2.78
C ALA A 459 -3.32 -7.17 -4.05
N GLY A 460 -3.35 -7.87 -5.18
CA GLY A 460 -2.84 -7.34 -6.46
C GLY A 460 -3.65 -6.15 -6.99
N LEU A 461 -4.91 -6.04 -6.58
CA LEU A 461 -5.80 -5.00 -7.05
C LEU A 461 -5.66 -3.68 -6.28
N TRP A 462 -5.36 -3.77 -4.99
CA TRP A 462 -5.19 -2.61 -4.10
C TRP A 462 -3.80 -1.97 -4.21
N GLY A 463 -2.77 -2.72 -4.63
CA GLY A 463 -1.43 -2.18 -4.91
C GLY A 463 -1.34 -1.29 -6.15
N ILE A 464 -2.26 -1.50 -7.10
CA ILE A 464 -2.33 -0.73 -8.35
C ILE A 464 -3.17 0.55 -8.17
N LEU A 465 -4.18 0.47 -7.30
CA LEU A 465 -4.95 1.56 -6.70
C LEU A 465 -4.12 2.56 -5.87
N GLY A 466 -3.19 2.06 -5.06
CA GLY A 466 -2.35 2.88 -4.18
C GLY A 466 -1.30 3.70 -4.93
N ARG A 467 -0.80 3.19 -6.07
CA ARG A 467 0.18 3.89 -6.91
C ARG A 467 -0.42 5.08 -7.66
N THR A 468 -1.73 5.09 -7.86
CA THR A 468 -2.42 6.11 -8.65
C THR A 468 -2.99 7.26 -7.83
N ALA A 469 -3.29 7.02 -6.55
CA ALA A 469 -3.56 8.08 -5.58
C ALA A 469 -2.30 8.91 -5.25
N GLY A 470 -1.11 8.32 -5.38
CA GLY A 470 0.18 9.01 -5.20
C GLY A 470 0.53 9.95 -6.35
N ILE A 471 0.10 9.64 -7.58
CA ILE A 471 0.44 10.42 -8.78
C ILE A 471 -0.43 11.68 -8.89
N LEU A 472 -1.74 11.58 -8.62
CA LEU A 472 -2.66 12.73 -8.62
C LEU A 472 -2.35 13.79 -7.55
N LYS A 473 -1.66 13.41 -6.47
CA LYS A 473 -1.27 14.34 -5.39
C LYS A 473 0.01 15.11 -5.69
N PHE A 474 0.83 14.63 -6.62
CA PHE A 474 2.15 15.20 -6.92
C PHE A 474 2.12 16.30 -7.99
N GLU A 475 0.93 16.60 -8.51
CA GLU A 475 0.79 17.23 -9.81
C GLU A 475 0.07 18.59 -9.78
N LEU A 476 -0.50 18.98 -8.62
CA LEU A 476 -1.24 20.24 -8.42
C LEU A 476 -0.43 21.35 -7.71
N SER A 477 0.90 21.24 -7.60
CA SER A 477 1.73 22.15 -6.77
C SER A 477 2.64 23.11 -7.56
N SER A 478 2.32 23.47 -8.80
CA SER A 478 3.16 24.44 -9.54
C SER A 478 2.40 25.29 -10.56
N SER A 479 1.85 26.43 -10.14
CA SER A 479 1.98 27.72 -10.85
C SER A 479 1.41 28.85 -10.00
N ASP A 480 2.22 29.88 -9.74
CA ASP A 480 1.86 31.06 -8.97
C ASP A 480 0.94 31.99 -9.78
N GLY A 481 -0.29 32.17 -9.29
CA GLY A 481 -1.23 33.19 -9.76
C GLY A 481 -2.66 32.91 -9.32
N ILE A 482 -3.32 33.91 -8.73
CA ILE A 482 -4.77 33.99 -8.39
C ILE A 482 -5.11 33.65 -6.92
N SER A 483 -4.81 34.61 -6.03
CA SER A 483 -5.11 34.56 -4.59
C SER A 483 -6.59 34.80 -4.22
N SER A 484 -7.47 35.23 -5.14
CA SER A 484 -8.83 35.67 -4.75
C SER A 484 -9.97 34.70 -5.06
N ALA A 485 -9.77 33.69 -5.92
CA ALA A 485 -10.78 32.64 -6.18
C ALA A 485 -10.62 31.42 -5.24
N ILE A 486 -9.45 31.31 -4.59
CA ILE A 486 -9.06 30.20 -3.72
C ILE A 486 -9.83 30.25 -2.39
N SER A 487 -10.15 31.43 -1.86
CA SER A 487 -10.84 31.57 -0.57
C SER A 487 -12.28 31.05 -0.57
N ALA A 488 -12.98 31.02 -1.71
CA ALA A 488 -14.32 30.43 -1.81
C ALA A 488 -14.29 28.89 -1.90
N LEU A 489 -13.20 28.33 -2.47
CA LEU A 489 -12.96 26.88 -2.50
C LEU A 489 -12.57 26.35 -1.11
N THR A 490 -11.88 27.16 -0.29
CA THR A 490 -11.52 26.82 1.09
C THR A 490 -12.74 26.74 2.03
N VAL A 491 -13.82 27.48 1.76
CA VAL A 491 -15.03 27.52 2.61
C VAL A 491 -16.00 26.36 2.32
N LEU A 492 -16.10 25.87 1.08
CA LEU A 492 -16.90 24.66 0.81
C LEU A 492 -16.15 23.36 1.18
N VAL A 493 -14.81 23.37 1.16
CA VAL A 493 -13.98 22.24 1.62
C VAL A 493 -13.95 22.12 3.15
N SER A 494 -14.23 23.21 3.88
CA SER A 494 -14.19 23.23 5.35
C SER A 494 -15.50 22.81 6.05
N VAL A 495 -16.61 22.61 5.32
CA VAL A 495 -17.86 22.07 5.92
C VAL A 495 -18.01 20.54 5.74
N THR A 496 -17.16 19.90 4.92
CA THR A 496 -17.03 18.42 4.88
C THR A 496 -15.79 17.89 5.57
N SER A 497 -14.95 18.75 6.14
CA SER A 497 -13.79 18.33 6.93
C SER A 497 -14.13 18.07 8.41
N ALA A 498 -15.25 17.40 8.66
CA ALA A 498 -15.44 16.63 9.89
C ALA A 498 -15.05 15.17 9.59
N ALA A 499 -13.73 14.94 9.59
CA ALA A 499 -13.05 13.65 9.71
C ALA A 499 -13.59 12.47 8.88
N ALA A 500 -13.27 12.44 7.59
CA ALA A 500 -12.71 11.21 7.02
C ALA A 500 -11.18 11.30 7.18
N THR A 501 -10.71 11.22 8.43
CA THR A 501 -9.34 10.80 8.68
C THR A 501 -9.20 9.44 8.00
N THR A 502 -8.46 9.36 6.90
CA THR A 502 -7.85 8.10 6.48
C THR A 502 -7.11 7.61 7.71
N LYS A 503 -7.72 6.70 8.48
CA LYS A 503 -7.09 6.13 9.66
C LYS A 503 -5.78 5.55 9.16
N ALA A 504 -4.68 6.13 9.60
CA ALA A 504 -3.37 5.58 9.31
C ALA A 504 -3.38 4.12 9.78
N VAL A 505 -3.04 3.21 8.89
CA VAL A 505 -3.18 1.78 9.14
C VAL A 505 -2.25 1.42 10.30
N SER A 506 -2.78 0.85 11.37
CA SER A 506 -1.97 0.40 12.51
C SER A 506 -1.19 -0.86 12.14
N ALA A 507 0.10 -0.88 12.49
CA ALA A 507 0.91 -2.08 12.56
C ALA A 507 1.43 -2.27 14.00
N SER A 508 1.83 -3.49 14.33
CA SER A 508 2.46 -3.82 15.60
C SER A 508 3.73 -4.61 15.36
N VAL A 509 4.78 -4.27 16.10
CA VAL A 509 6.04 -5.01 16.13
C VAL A 509 6.36 -5.34 17.57
N THR A 510 6.87 -6.54 17.81
CA THR A 510 7.33 -6.95 19.14
C THR A 510 8.85 -6.99 19.11
N PHE A 511 9.48 -6.11 19.85
CA PHE A 511 10.92 -6.13 20.08
C PHE A 511 11.25 -7.09 21.23
N ASP A 512 12.40 -7.76 21.18
CA ASP A 512 12.81 -8.75 22.17
C ASP A 512 14.34 -8.72 22.33
N ASN A 513 14.82 -8.95 23.54
CA ASN A 513 16.24 -8.83 23.85
C ASN A 513 17.12 -10.00 23.36
N ASN A 514 16.53 -11.17 23.09
CA ASN A 514 17.25 -12.33 22.56
C ASN A 514 17.38 -12.28 21.04
N ARG A 515 16.39 -11.72 20.33
CA ARG A 515 16.37 -11.63 18.86
C ARG A 515 17.17 -10.42 18.39
N ARG A 516 18.49 -10.59 18.33
CA ARG A 516 19.44 -9.53 17.97
C ARG A 516 19.70 -9.42 16.47
N PHE A 517 19.68 -10.52 15.72
CA PHE A 517 19.89 -10.47 14.27
C PHE A 517 18.62 -10.05 13.54
N LEU A 518 18.74 -9.03 12.70
CA LEU A 518 17.74 -8.68 11.70
C LEU A 518 18.19 -9.22 10.33
N PHE A 519 17.22 -9.55 9.48
CA PHE A 519 17.48 -10.07 8.14
C PHE A 519 16.68 -9.29 7.11
N ASP A 520 17.27 -9.11 5.93
CA ASP A 520 16.56 -8.57 4.78
C ASP A 520 15.62 -9.62 4.16
N THR A 521 14.82 -9.19 3.18
CA THR A 521 13.83 -10.05 2.52
C THR A 521 14.42 -11.19 1.69
N ASP A 522 15.72 -11.11 1.39
CA ASP A 522 16.49 -12.17 0.73
C ASP A 522 17.25 -13.06 1.73
N GLY A 523 17.13 -12.80 3.03
CA GLY A 523 17.67 -13.61 4.10
C GLY A 523 19.06 -13.18 4.60
N ARG A 524 19.63 -12.09 4.07
CA ARG A 524 20.96 -11.61 4.48
C ARG A 524 20.87 -10.84 5.80
N GLN A 525 21.86 -10.98 6.67
CA GLN A 525 21.92 -10.18 7.90
C GLN A 525 21.97 -8.70 7.55
N ILE A 526 21.16 -7.90 8.24
CA ILE A 526 21.24 -6.44 8.16
C ILE A 526 22.55 -6.00 8.79
N ASP A 527 23.44 -5.50 7.94
CA ASP A 527 24.76 -4.97 8.26
C ASP A 527 24.68 -3.44 8.20
N ALA A 528 24.41 -2.82 9.35
CA ALA A 528 24.21 -1.39 9.52
C ALA A 528 24.63 -0.94 10.94
N TYR A 529 25.84 -0.42 11.10
CA TYR A 529 26.34 0.12 12.37
C TYR A 529 26.47 1.65 12.33
N GLY A 530 26.57 2.33 13.49
CA GLY A 530 26.53 3.79 13.49
C GLY A 530 25.18 4.31 12.97
N SER A 531 24.11 3.56 13.25
CA SER A 531 22.92 3.53 12.41
C SER A 531 21.74 4.31 12.97
N LYS A 532 20.83 4.74 12.11
CA LYS A 532 19.57 5.35 12.56
C LYS A 532 18.41 4.91 11.69
N VAL A 533 17.27 4.67 12.34
CA VAL A 533 16.00 4.45 11.65
C VAL A 533 15.28 5.79 11.52
N ASN A 534 15.09 6.25 10.29
CA ASN A 534 14.33 7.46 9.98
C ASN A 534 13.02 7.09 9.27
N ASN A 535 11.96 7.85 9.54
CA ASN A 535 10.72 7.78 8.76
C ASN A 535 10.71 8.91 7.73
N PHE A 536 10.83 8.56 6.46
CA PHE A 536 10.74 9.51 5.36
C PHE A 536 9.53 9.19 4.49
N ASN A 537 8.64 10.17 4.33
CA ASN A 537 7.42 10.07 3.52
C ASN A 537 6.57 8.83 3.86
N GLY A 538 6.53 8.47 5.15
CA GLY A 538 5.78 7.33 5.64
C GLY A 538 6.44 5.99 5.39
N LYS A 539 7.71 5.88 4.96
CA LYS A 539 8.45 4.61 4.90
C LYS A 539 9.63 4.67 5.86
N TYR A 540 9.91 3.57 6.56
CA TYR A 540 11.02 3.48 7.50
C TYR A 540 12.29 3.10 6.74
N TYR A 541 13.37 3.80 7.02
CA TYR A 541 14.68 3.56 6.43
C TYR A 541 15.72 3.40 7.52
N LEU A 542 16.54 2.36 7.42
CA LEU A 542 17.69 2.13 8.28
C LEU A 542 18.96 2.35 7.45
N TYR A 543 19.81 3.26 7.91
CA TYR A 543 21.09 3.57 7.30
C TYR A 543 22.20 3.24 8.27
N GLY A 544 23.28 2.62 7.79
CA GLY A 544 24.42 2.32 8.63
C GLY A 544 25.64 1.88 7.83
N ASN A 545 26.79 1.91 8.48
CA ASN A 545 28.05 1.43 7.95
C ASN A 545 28.03 -0.08 7.75
N SER A 546 28.64 -0.52 6.66
CA SER A 546 28.79 -1.92 6.29
C SER A 546 30.14 -2.47 6.66
N PHE A 547 30.15 -3.59 7.38
CA PHE A 547 31.35 -4.36 7.74
C PHE A 547 31.43 -5.69 6.98
N SER A 548 30.45 -6.00 6.12
CA SER A 548 30.38 -7.25 5.36
C SER A 548 31.60 -7.49 4.47
N GLU A 549 32.06 -6.45 3.75
CA GLU A 549 33.07 -6.60 2.69
C GLU A 549 34.49 -6.72 3.22
N THR A 550 34.92 -5.74 4.02
CA THR A 550 36.34 -5.62 4.44
C THR A 550 36.54 -5.89 5.93
N GLY A 551 35.49 -6.15 6.71
CA GLY A 551 35.57 -6.26 8.17
C GLY A 551 35.77 -4.91 8.88
N VAL A 552 35.76 -3.82 8.12
CA VAL A 552 35.78 -2.42 8.55
C VAL A 552 34.76 -1.64 7.71
N ALA A 553 34.34 -0.46 8.16
CA ALA A 553 33.34 0.36 7.46
C ALA A 553 33.71 0.61 5.97
N TYR A 554 33.09 -0.15 5.07
CA TYR A 554 33.36 -0.08 3.62
C TYR A 554 32.51 0.99 2.92
N GLY A 555 31.29 1.21 3.41
CA GLY A 555 30.35 2.17 2.86
C GLY A 555 29.07 2.20 3.67
N ILE A 556 28.09 2.98 3.21
CA ILE A 556 26.81 3.16 3.91
C ILE A 556 25.71 2.39 3.16
N LYS A 557 25.21 1.32 3.79
CA LYS A 557 24.10 0.52 3.30
C LYS A 557 22.76 1.15 3.71
N SER A 558 21.77 0.97 2.86
CA SER A 558 20.40 1.42 3.12
C SER A 558 19.42 0.26 3.04
N TYR A 559 18.50 0.26 4.00
CA TYR A 559 17.41 -0.72 4.09
C TYR A 559 16.10 0.01 4.29
N SER A 560 15.01 -0.53 3.75
CA SER A 560 13.68 0.08 3.90
C SER A 560 12.64 -0.92 4.38
N SER A 561 11.66 -0.44 5.14
CA SER A 561 10.58 -1.25 5.69
C SER A 561 9.27 -0.47 5.79
N SER A 562 8.16 -1.19 5.67
CA SER A 562 6.81 -0.65 5.96
C SER A 562 6.25 -1.14 7.29
N ASP A 563 6.84 -2.19 7.89
CA ASP A 563 6.32 -2.86 9.09
C ASP A 563 7.39 -3.06 10.19
N LEU A 564 8.60 -2.52 9.99
CA LEU A 564 9.77 -2.66 10.86
C LEU A 564 10.22 -4.12 11.09
N GLN A 565 9.68 -5.06 10.31
CA GLN A 565 10.00 -6.50 10.39
C GLN A 565 10.60 -6.99 9.08
N SER A 566 9.98 -6.63 7.96
CA SER A 566 10.39 -6.98 6.61
C SER A 566 11.25 -5.86 6.04
N TRP A 567 12.55 -6.10 5.91
CA TRP A 567 13.51 -5.10 5.46
C TRP A 567 14.00 -5.40 4.04
N GLN A 568 13.84 -4.46 3.11
CA GLN A 568 14.39 -4.55 1.77
C GLN A 568 15.76 -3.87 1.75
N TYR A 569 16.78 -4.54 1.20
CA TYR A 569 18.05 -3.90 0.90
C TYR A 569 17.89 -2.99 -0.32
N GLU A 570 18.22 -1.70 -0.17
CA GLU A 570 18.06 -0.67 -1.20
C GLU A 570 19.40 -0.32 -1.89
N GLY A 571 20.51 -0.93 -1.47
CA GLY A 571 21.84 -0.69 -2.00
C GLY A 571 22.71 0.23 -1.13
N LEU A 572 23.88 0.57 -1.67
CA LEU A 572 24.81 1.55 -1.07
C LEU A 572 24.39 2.97 -1.46
N LEU A 573 24.52 3.91 -0.53
CA LEU A 573 24.12 5.31 -0.75
C LEU A 573 25.02 6.05 -1.75
N PHE A 574 26.25 5.56 -1.97
CA PHE A 574 27.23 6.03 -2.93
C PHE A 574 28.14 4.86 -3.30
N ASP A 575 28.96 5.03 -4.34
CA ASP A 575 29.97 4.04 -4.71
C ASP A 575 31.22 4.19 -3.82
N PRO A 576 31.48 3.25 -2.89
CA PRO A 576 32.66 3.32 -2.02
C PRO A 576 33.97 3.05 -2.75
N ALA A 577 33.93 2.37 -3.91
CA ALA A 577 35.13 2.06 -4.69
C ALA A 577 35.63 3.27 -5.51
N ASN A 578 34.82 4.34 -5.61
CA ASN A 578 35.22 5.55 -6.29
C ASN A 578 36.39 6.23 -5.57
N LYS A 579 37.52 6.41 -6.25
CA LYS A 579 38.73 7.03 -5.68
C LYS A 579 38.54 8.48 -5.23
N ASN A 580 37.52 9.18 -5.75
CA ASN A 580 37.21 10.56 -5.38
C ASN A 580 36.21 10.65 -4.21
N ASN A 581 35.88 9.52 -3.58
CA ASN A 581 34.99 9.48 -2.43
C ASN A 581 35.68 10.06 -1.18
N PRO A 582 35.12 11.10 -0.53
CA PRO A 582 35.71 11.70 0.67
C PRO A 582 35.70 10.75 1.88
N CYS A 583 35.00 9.61 1.81
CA CYS A 583 35.01 8.58 2.85
C CYS A 583 36.26 7.69 2.89
N ALA A 584 37.20 7.83 1.94
CA ALA A 584 38.40 6.99 1.86
C ALA A 584 39.43 7.24 2.99
N GLY A 585 39.23 8.29 3.80
CA GLY A 585 40.04 8.58 4.98
C GLY A 585 39.77 7.63 6.16
N SER A 586 40.47 7.83 7.28
CA SER A 586 40.43 6.96 8.46
C SER A 586 39.05 6.81 9.12
N GLY A 587 38.07 7.66 8.78
CA GLY A 587 36.72 7.63 9.37
C GLY A 587 35.70 6.75 8.64
N GLY A 588 35.98 6.26 7.42
CA GLY A 588 35.09 5.32 6.70
C GLY A 588 33.65 5.80 6.47
N CYS A 589 33.40 7.12 6.49
CA CYS A 589 32.06 7.70 6.58
C CYS A 589 31.22 7.11 7.72
N GLY A 590 31.84 7.05 8.90
CA GLY A 590 31.23 6.57 10.13
C GLY A 590 29.98 7.37 10.51
N ARG A 591 29.04 6.66 11.12
CA ARG A 591 27.83 7.21 11.74
C ARG A 591 26.98 8.07 10.80
N PRO A 592 26.43 7.47 9.72
CA PRO A 592 25.58 8.17 8.77
C PRO A 592 24.26 8.63 9.39
N HIS A 593 23.96 9.92 9.24
CA HIS A 593 22.66 10.47 9.58
C HIS A 593 22.08 11.26 8.40
N ILE A 594 20.79 11.06 8.13
CA ILE A 594 20.10 11.73 7.04
C ILE A 594 18.98 12.59 7.60
N VAL A 595 18.87 13.81 7.09
CA VAL A 595 17.74 14.72 7.35
C VAL A 595 17.12 15.16 6.03
N TYR A 596 15.81 15.44 6.04
CA TYR A 596 15.12 15.94 4.86
C TYR A 596 14.94 17.46 4.95
N ASN A 597 15.41 18.17 3.92
CA ASN A 597 15.18 19.60 3.77
C ASN A 597 13.91 19.86 2.95
N PRO A 598 12.81 20.34 3.55
CA PRO A 598 11.56 20.59 2.83
C PRO A 598 11.66 21.77 1.85
N ASN A 599 12.50 22.76 2.13
CA ASN A 599 12.66 23.96 1.30
C ASN A 599 13.40 23.64 0.00
N LYS A 600 14.44 22.79 0.09
CA LYS A 600 15.23 22.35 -1.07
C LYS A 600 14.71 21.05 -1.70
N LYS A 601 13.74 20.39 -1.05
CA LYS A 601 13.20 19.07 -1.42
C LYS A 601 14.29 18.01 -1.60
N SER A 602 15.32 18.05 -0.75
CA SER A 602 16.50 17.19 -0.83
C SER A 602 16.77 16.51 0.50
N TYR A 603 17.29 15.28 0.43
CA TYR A 603 17.86 14.55 1.56
C TYR A 603 19.32 14.96 1.73
N VAL A 604 19.72 15.22 2.97
CA VAL A 604 21.07 15.64 3.33
C VAL A 604 21.68 14.57 4.21
N LEU A 605 22.67 13.85 3.69
CA LEU A 605 23.48 12.87 4.40
C LEU A 605 24.66 13.57 5.06
N TRP A 606 24.84 13.33 6.34
CA TRP A 606 26.03 13.68 7.11
C TRP A 606 26.79 12.41 7.47
N ALA A 607 28.12 12.46 7.40
CA ALA A 607 28.98 11.36 7.82
C ALA A 607 30.33 11.85 8.36
N ASN A 608 30.98 11.01 9.17
CA ASN A 608 32.33 11.27 9.67
C ASN A 608 33.39 10.61 8.79
N ALA A 609 34.23 11.42 8.14
CA ALA A 609 35.33 10.94 7.30
C ALA A 609 36.72 11.04 7.96
N GLY A 610 36.81 11.39 9.24
CA GLY A 610 38.07 11.40 10.00
C GLY A 610 39.00 12.60 9.78
N GLU A 611 38.51 13.68 9.15
CA GLU A 611 39.22 14.96 9.03
C GLU A 611 38.41 16.08 9.69
N VAL A 612 38.94 17.31 9.73
CA VAL A 612 38.25 18.47 10.32
C VAL A 612 36.91 18.73 9.61
N GLY A 613 35.83 18.79 10.40
CA GLY A 613 34.47 18.91 9.91
C GLY A 613 33.88 17.63 9.32
N TYR A 614 32.56 17.61 9.16
CA TYR A 614 31.81 16.48 8.63
C TYR A 614 31.65 16.56 7.11
N VAL A 615 31.60 15.40 6.45
CA VAL A 615 31.25 15.36 5.03
C VAL A 615 29.73 15.39 4.91
N VAL A 616 29.25 16.12 3.92
CA VAL A 616 27.82 16.27 3.65
C VAL A 616 27.56 15.93 2.19
N ALA A 617 26.49 15.17 1.94
CA ALA A 617 26.05 14.82 0.60
C ALA A 617 24.54 15.07 0.44
N THR A 618 24.11 15.30 -0.79
CA THR A 618 22.68 15.50 -1.09
C THR A 618 22.15 14.49 -2.08
N SER A 619 20.86 14.20 -1.97
CA SER A 619 20.12 13.40 -2.95
C SER A 619 18.66 13.85 -3.04
N THR A 620 18.02 13.61 -4.18
CA THR A 620 16.57 13.76 -4.34
C THR A 620 15.81 12.52 -3.86
N SER A 621 16.50 11.43 -3.52
CA SER A 621 15.94 10.17 -3.05
C SER A 621 16.52 9.80 -1.68
N PRO A 622 15.72 9.20 -0.76
CA PRO A 622 16.22 8.72 0.52
C PRO A 622 17.19 7.52 0.37
N THR A 623 17.23 6.85 -0.79
CA THR A 623 18.11 5.70 -1.06
C THR A 623 19.34 6.06 -1.90
N GLY A 624 19.50 7.34 -2.25
CA GLY A 624 20.60 7.80 -3.09
C GLY A 624 20.33 7.67 -4.60
N PRO A 625 21.38 7.83 -5.44
CA PRO A 625 22.76 8.07 -5.03
C PRO A 625 22.91 9.44 -4.38
N PHE A 626 23.79 9.53 -3.39
CA PHE A 626 24.17 10.76 -2.71
C PHE A 626 25.43 11.35 -3.34
N VAL A 627 25.40 12.66 -3.59
CA VAL A 627 26.52 13.40 -4.17
C VAL A 627 27.15 14.27 -3.08
N PHE A 628 28.41 13.99 -2.76
CA PHE A 628 29.16 14.74 -1.75
C PHE A 628 29.44 16.19 -2.18
N SER A 629 29.26 17.10 -1.23
CA SER A 629 29.71 18.48 -1.33
C SER A 629 31.23 18.54 -1.32
N ALA A 630 31.81 19.45 -2.11
CA ALA A 630 33.24 19.73 -2.07
C ALA A 630 33.67 20.37 -0.73
N ALA A 631 32.76 21.10 -0.07
CA ALA A 631 33.00 21.72 1.22
C ALA A 631 32.51 20.82 2.36
N ARG A 632 33.34 20.68 3.41
CA ARG A 632 32.98 20.05 4.67
C ARG A 632 32.17 21.00 5.55
N ALA A 633 31.26 20.45 6.35
CA ALA A 633 30.56 21.18 7.38
C ALA A 633 31.49 21.40 8.58
N LEU A 634 31.89 22.65 8.80
CA LEU A 634 32.78 23.00 9.90
C LEU A 634 31.98 23.11 11.21
N LEU A 635 32.65 22.79 12.31
CA LEU A 635 32.11 22.89 13.66
C LEU A 635 32.42 24.27 14.27
N ASP A 636 32.17 24.39 15.57
CA ASP A 636 32.59 25.54 16.36
C ASP A 636 34.13 25.70 16.28
N PRO A 637 34.65 26.90 15.93
CA PRO A 637 36.09 27.15 15.82
C PRO A 637 36.88 26.85 17.10
N ALA A 638 36.20 26.79 18.26
CA ALA A 638 36.80 26.32 19.51
C ALA A 638 37.38 24.89 19.40
N PHE A 639 36.93 24.10 18.42
CA PHE A 639 37.36 22.72 18.17
C PHE A 639 38.13 22.52 16.87
N ASP A 640 38.57 23.57 16.17
CA ASP A 640 39.31 23.45 14.89
C ASP A 640 40.61 22.63 15.03
N GLY A 641 41.17 22.53 16.24
CA GLY A 641 42.34 21.71 16.56
C GLY A 641 42.04 20.27 16.97
N LEU A 642 40.76 19.91 17.12
CA LEU A 642 40.28 18.59 17.54
C LEU A 642 39.69 17.81 16.37
N GLN A 643 39.60 16.49 16.50
CA GLN A 643 38.97 15.65 15.48
C GLN A 643 37.46 15.55 15.76
N PRO A 644 36.59 15.71 14.75
CA PRO A 644 35.18 15.38 14.87
C PRO A 644 35.00 13.89 15.11
N ALA A 645 34.16 13.55 16.08
CA ALA A 645 33.90 12.18 16.47
C ALA A 645 32.46 11.80 16.13
N ASP A 646 31.85 10.94 16.95
CA ASP A 646 30.45 10.56 16.84
C ASP A 646 29.53 11.77 16.95
N PHE A 647 28.50 11.78 16.13
CA PHE A 647 27.52 12.85 16.04
C PHE A 647 26.14 12.31 15.65
N THR A 648 25.12 13.15 15.78
CA THR A 648 23.80 12.96 15.19
C THR A 648 23.34 14.26 14.56
N VAL A 649 22.48 14.17 13.54
CA VAL A 649 21.70 15.31 13.07
C VAL A 649 20.21 14.96 13.11
N GLU A 650 19.39 15.92 13.55
CA GLU A 650 17.94 15.74 13.63
C GLU A 650 17.21 17.06 13.37
N VAL A 651 16.00 16.99 12.81
CA VAL A 651 15.15 18.15 12.58
C VAL A 651 14.00 18.13 13.60
N ILE A 652 14.05 19.06 14.55
CA ILE A 652 13.04 19.19 15.60
C ILE A 652 12.26 20.49 15.36
N ASN A 653 10.95 20.38 15.13
CA ASN A 653 10.06 21.52 14.83
C ASN A 653 10.57 22.41 13.68
N GLY A 654 11.13 21.81 12.63
CA GLY A 654 11.64 22.52 11.44
C GLY A 654 13.02 23.16 11.60
N THR A 655 13.60 23.11 12.80
CA THR A 655 14.99 23.56 13.03
C THR A 655 15.92 22.35 13.03
N GLY A 656 17.03 22.42 12.29
CA GLY A 656 18.07 21.39 12.30
C GLY A 656 19.01 21.55 13.49
N TYR A 657 19.36 20.44 14.13
CA TYR A 657 20.31 20.36 15.22
C TYR A 657 21.37 19.31 14.93
N ILE A 658 22.58 19.56 15.40
CA ILE A 658 23.66 18.59 15.47
C ILE A 658 24.08 18.43 16.93
N VAL A 659 24.24 17.19 17.38
CA VAL A 659 24.99 16.89 18.61
C VAL A 659 26.21 16.13 18.20
N PHE A 660 27.39 16.57 18.62
CA PHE A 660 28.66 15.95 18.26
C PHE A 660 29.55 15.81 19.48
N SER A 661 30.42 14.80 19.47
CA SER A 661 31.55 14.71 20.40
C SER A 661 32.78 15.35 19.78
N ALA A 662 33.50 16.12 20.58
CA ALA A 662 34.79 16.69 20.19
C ALA A 662 35.91 15.88 20.87
N LEU A 663 36.78 15.26 20.06
CA LEU A 663 37.81 14.34 20.52
C LEU A 663 39.22 14.92 20.35
N ASN A 664 40.02 14.89 21.42
CA ASN A 664 41.46 15.19 21.33
C ASN A 664 42.31 13.93 21.15
N PHE A 665 42.36 13.40 19.93
CA PHE A 665 43.24 12.27 19.58
C PHE A 665 44.74 12.60 19.61
N ARG A 666 45.12 13.88 19.69
CA ARG A 666 46.52 14.29 19.85
C ARG A 666 47.00 14.16 21.30
N SER A 667 46.09 13.87 22.23
CA SER A 667 46.44 13.49 23.59
C SER A 667 47.22 12.16 23.55
N PRO A 668 48.40 12.07 24.19
CA PRO A 668 49.11 10.81 24.37
C PRO A 668 48.27 9.73 25.09
N ASN A 669 47.17 10.14 25.71
CA ASN A 669 46.26 9.30 26.47
C ASN A 669 45.01 8.88 25.68
N ALA A 670 44.92 9.19 24.38
CA ALA A 670 43.81 8.73 23.54
C ALA A 670 43.74 7.20 23.53
N GLY A 671 42.62 6.63 24.00
CA GLY A 671 42.40 5.19 24.21
C GLY A 671 42.73 4.67 25.61
N ASN A 672 43.17 5.54 26.54
CA ASN A 672 43.53 5.19 27.90
C ASN A 672 42.40 5.55 28.88
N VAL A 673 42.06 4.65 29.81
CA VAL A 673 41.03 4.89 30.85
C VAL A 673 41.48 5.97 31.85
N TRP A 674 42.79 6.18 31.98
CA TRP A 674 43.34 7.24 32.82
C TRP A 674 44.72 7.73 32.32
N PRO A 675 44.97 9.05 32.28
CA PRO A 675 44.01 10.13 32.53
C PRO A 675 42.98 10.24 31.38
N PRO A 676 41.76 10.73 31.65
CA PRO A 676 40.65 10.73 30.70
C PRO A 676 40.99 11.42 29.40
N ILE A 677 40.44 10.88 28.31
CA ILE A 677 40.42 11.57 27.01
C ILE A 677 39.50 12.78 27.17
N PHE A 678 39.87 13.92 26.60
CA PHE A 678 38.93 15.03 26.49
C PHE A 678 37.92 14.69 25.37
N GLN A 679 36.76 14.16 25.76
CA GLN A 679 35.63 13.85 24.88
C GLN A 679 34.32 14.42 25.44
N ASN A 680 33.98 15.63 25.02
CA ASN A 680 32.76 16.28 25.48
C ASN A 680 31.72 16.38 24.37
N LEU A 681 30.45 16.20 24.73
CA LEU A 681 29.32 16.39 23.83
C LEU A 681 28.95 17.88 23.74
N HIS A 682 28.68 18.32 22.53
CA HIS A 682 28.27 19.67 22.21
C HIS A 682 27.06 19.64 21.27
N VAL A 683 26.14 20.58 21.46
CA VAL A 683 24.97 20.77 20.59
C VAL A 683 25.06 22.10 19.87
N SER A 684 24.76 22.09 18.57
CA SER A 684 24.72 23.28 17.72
C SER A 684 23.48 23.25 16.83
N LYS A 685 23.07 24.43 16.34
CA LYS A 685 22.05 24.54 15.31
C LYS A 685 22.68 24.36 13.94
N LEU A 686 21.90 23.83 13.00
CA LEU A 686 22.27 23.80 11.58
C LEU A 686 21.83 25.09 10.88
N THR A 687 22.45 25.38 9.74
CA THR A 687 21.99 26.38 8.78
C THR A 687 20.64 25.97 8.15
N ASP A 688 19.90 26.91 7.56
CA ASP A 688 18.56 26.65 6.98
C ASP A 688 18.56 25.65 5.82
N ASP A 689 19.71 25.45 5.17
CA ASP A 689 19.92 24.44 4.13
C ASP A 689 20.25 23.04 4.71
N PHE A 690 20.48 22.94 6.02
CA PHE A 690 20.93 21.75 6.76
C PHE A 690 22.28 21.21 6.30
N MET A 691 23.09 22.01 5.61
CA MET A 691 24.38 21.61 5.05
C MET A 691 25.58 22.03 5.90
N ASN A 692 25.39 22.89 6.90
CA ASN A 692 26.47 23.36 7.77
C ASN A 692 25.95 23.65 9.19
N THR A 693 26.87 23.85 10.14
CA THR A 693 26.53 24.31 11.48
C THR A 693 26.50 25.84 11.55
N THR A 694 25.87 26.40 12.58
CA THR A 694 25.97 27.83 12.89
C THR A 694 27.32 28.22 13.49
N ARG A 695 28.28 27.27 13.59
CA ARG A 695 29.62 27.46 14.17
C ARG A 695 29.65 27.97 15.61
N VAL A 696 28.53 27.78 16.33
CA VAL A 696 28.37 28.11 17.74
C VAL A 696 27.73 26.91 18.40
N SER A 697 28.38 26.38 19.44
CA SER A 697 27.93 25.19 20.14
C SER A 697 27.83 25.40 21.65
N TYR A 698 27.03 24.56 22.32
CA TYR A 698 26.84 24.58 23.77
C TYR A 698 27.16 23.21 24.35
N PRO A 699 27.81 23.11 25.52
CA PRO A 699 28.13 21.82 26.13
C PRO A 699 26.87 21.08 26.56
N VAL A 700 26.85 19.76 26.32
CA VAL A 700 25.84 18.82 26.82
C VAL A 700 26.48 18.05 27.98
N SER A 701 26.60 18.71 29.12
CA SER A 701 27.19 18.16 30.33
C SER A 701 26.34 18.47 31.56
N SER A 702 26.39 17.57 32.54
CA SER A 702 25.65 17.76 33.78
C SER A 702 26.40 18.69 34.73
N ALA A 703 25.70 19.15 35.78
CA ALA A 703 26.34 19.91 36.86
C ALA A 703 27.44 19.13 37.61
N ALA A 704 27.51 17.79 37.45
CA ALA A 704 28.57 16.98 38.04
C ALA A 704 29.92 17.21 37.35
N GLY A 705 29.93 17.43 36.03
CA GLY A 705 31.15 17.68 35.26
C GLY A 705 32.24 16.62 35.43
N ASP A 706 31.84 15.36 35.65
CA ASP A 706 32.73 14.26 36.01
C ASP A 706 33.22 13.49 34.77
N LEU A 707 33.92 12.36 34.98
CA LEU A 707 34.44 11.51 33.92
C LEU A 707 33.36 10.99 32.96
N ILE A 708 32.14 10.76 33.45
CA ILE A 708 31.06 10.23 32.61
C ILE A 708 30.65 11.27 31.56
N ASP A 709 30.68 12.55 31.90
CA ASP A 709 30.41 13.63 30.95
C ASP A 709 31.56 13.87 29.96
N ASN A 710 32.81 13.62 30.41
CA ASN A 710 34.02 13.80 29.60
C ASN A 710 34.40 12.58 28.75
N GLU A 711 33.63 11.50 28.82
CA GLU A 711 33.76 10.31 27.98
C GLU A 711 32.43 10.00 27.26
N ALA A 712 31.52 10.98 27.15
CA ALA A 712 30.25 10.78 26.48
C ALA A 712 30.40 10.88 24.95
N GLU A 713 29.89 9.87 24.25
CA GLU A 713 29.91 9.72 22.81
C GLU A 713 28.61 9.14 22.27
N SER A 714 28.59 8.84 20.97
CA SER A 714 27.44 8.21 20.32
C SER A 714 26.11 8.94 20.58
N PRO A 715 26.01 10.25 20.34
CA PRO A 715 24.81 10.98 20.72
C PRO A 715 23.65 10.67 19.78
N ASP A 716 22.42 10.77 20.30
CA ASP A 716 21.21 11.04 19.52
C ASP A 716 20.31 12.06 20.22
N ILE A 717 19.69 12.96 19.48
CA ILE A 717 18.86 14.05 20.02
C ILE A 717 17.41 13.87 19.63
N PHE A 718 16.51 14.02 20.59
CA PHE A 718 15.07 13.99 20.38
C PHE A 718 14.35 14.89 21.39
N LYS A 719 13.05 15.10 21.19
CA LYS A 719 12.24 15.98 22.05
C LYS A 719 10.97 15.27 22.51
N VAL A 720 10.67 15.37 23.80
CA VAL A 720 9.41 14.89 24.39
C VAL A 720 8.74 16.06 25.11
N GLY A 721 7.55 16.44 24.64
CA GLY A 721 6.89 17.65 25.10
C GLY A 721 7.77 18.89 24.87
N ASN A 722 8.12 19.60 25.95
CA ASN A 722 8.99 20.78 25.90
C ASN A 722 10.46 20.48 26.23
N THR A 723 10.79 19.23 26.56
CA THR A 723 12.12 18.84 27.04
C THR A 723 12.91 18.18 25.91
N PHE A 724 14.12 18.69 25.67
CA PHE A 724 15.13 18.08 24.82
C PHE A 724 15.82 16.97 25.58
N TYR A 725 16.09 15.88 24.88
CA TYR A 725 16.83 14.74 25.35
C TYR A 725 18.01 14.48 24.44
N VAL A 726 19.16 14.15 25.02
CA VAL A 726 20.31 13.61 24.31
C VAL A 726 20.61 12.24 24.90
N ALA A 727 20.33 11.19 24.14
CA ALA A 727 20.81 9.85 24.44
C ALA A 727 22.29 9.77 24.06
N ALA A 728 23.09 9.07 24.86
CA ALA A 728 24.52 8.92 24.61
C ALA A 728 25.03 7.61 25.22
N SER A 729 26.27 7.28 24.94
CA SER A 729 27.01 6.19 25.58
C SER A 729 28.40 6.66 25.98
N ASN A 730 29.08 5.96 26.89
CA ASN A 730 30.48 6.28 27.13
C ASN A 730 31.40 5.73 26.01
N THR A 731 32.62 6.27 25.93
CA THR A 731 33.62 5.94 24.91
C THR A 731 33.95 4.46 24.90
N CYS A 732 33.59 3.80 23.82
CA CYS A 732 33.80 2.37 23.65
C CYS A 732 33.64 2.02 22.17
N GLY A 733 34.76 1.99 21.45
CA GLY A 733 34.73 1.78 20.00
C GLY A 733 34.08 0.46 19.57
N TYR A 734 34.21 -0.63 20.36
CA TYR A 734 33.76 -1.98 19.98
C TYR A 734 33.60 -2.95 21.18
N CYS A 735 33.33 -2.44 22.38
CA CYS A 735 33.22 -3.30 23.57
C CYS A 735 31.82 -3.93 23.67
N ASN A 736 31.79 -5.08 24.35
CA ASN A 736 30.56 -5.67 24.80
C ASN A 736 30.02 -4.71 25.87
N GLY A 737 29.03 -3.89 25.55
CA GLY A 737 28.32 -2.95 26.44
C GLY A 737 29.00 -1.61 26.78
N SER A 738 28.22 -0.54 26.73
CA SER A 738 28.53 0.82 27.20
C SER A 738 27.52 1.26 28.28
N ILE A 739 27.80 2.35 29.00
CA ILE A 739 26.84 2.99 29.89
C ILE A 739 25.76 3.68 29.05
N ALA A 740 24.47 3.43 29.32
CA ALA A 740 23.37 4.12 28.67
C ALA A 740 23.13 5.46 29.36
N LEU A 741 23.45 6.56 28.68
CA LEU A 741 23.29 7.92 29.20
C LEU A 741 22.08 8.60 28.57
N LEU A 742 21.38 9.40 29.38
CA LEU A 742 20.31 10.27 28.93
C LEU A 742 20.43 11.63 29.60
N TYR A 743 20.71 12.66 28.79
CA TYR A 743 20.69 14.05 29.22
C TYR A 743 19.33 14.67 28.91
N ARG A 744 18.81 15.51 29.81
CA ARG A 744 17.56 16.24 29.61
C ARG A 744 17.69 17.73 29.93
N SER A 745 17.08 18.59 29.12
CA SER A 745 16.98 20.03 29.38
C SER A 745 15.78 20.64 28.65
N ASN A 746 15.25 21.77 29.15
CA ASN A 746 14.22 22.54 28.44
C ASN A 746 14.82 23.50 27.40
N SER A 747 16.15 23.62 27.34
CA SER A 747 16.88 24.44 26.37
C SER A 747 18.09 23.67 25.86
N ILE A 748 18.43 23.86 24.58
CA ILE A 748 19.67 23.31 24.01
C ILE A 748 20.94 23.89 24.67
N GLN A 749 20.83 25.05 25.33
CA GLN A 749 21.94 25.69 26.04
C GLN A 749 22.14 25.11 27.46
N GLY A 750 21.23 24.24 27.90
CA GLY A 750 21.19 23.75 29.27
C GLY A 750 20.40 24.68 30.22
N PRO A 751 20.53 24.46 31.54
CA PRO A 751 21.35 23.43 32.17
C PRO A 751 20.87 22.02 31.82
N TRP A 752 21.80 21.07 31.66
CA TRP A 752 21.49 19.67 31.39
C TRP A 752 21.51 18.86 32.68
N THR A 753 20.56 17.94 32.81
CA THR A 753 20.54 16.93 33.87
C THR A 753 20.82 15.57 33.26
N ARG A 754 21.84 14.87 33.75
CA ARG A 754 22.18 13.51 33.31
C ARG A 754 21.42 12.46 34.12
N GLN A 755 21.05 11.39 33.44
CA GLN A 755 20.58 10.14 34.02
C GLN A 755 21.37 8.96 33.41
N ILE A 756 21.72 7.98 34.23
CA ILE A 756 22.24 6.68 33.76
C ILE A 756 21.04 5.73 33.71
N LEU A 757 20.71 5.21 32.52
CA LEU A 757 19.59 4.29 32.33
C LEU A 757 19.98 2.84 32.63
N GLU A 758 21.22 2.47 32.33
CA GLU A 758 21.79 1.14 32.58
C GLU A 758 23.31 1.20 32.49
N GLY A 759 24.02 0.38 33.28
CA GLY A 759 25.49 0.37 33.31
C GLY A 759 26.15 -0.32 32.13
N TYR A 760 25.38 -1.09 31.35
CA TYR A 760 25.89 -1.94 30.27
C TYR A 760 25.03 -1.94 28.99
N SER A 761 24.02 -1.06 28.89
CA SER A 761 23.18 -0.85 27.67
C SER A 761 22.72 -2.12 26.97
N CYS A 762 22.41 -3.17 27.73
CA CYS A 762 22.04 -4.50 27.23
C CYS A 762 23.09 -5.13 26.27
N ASN A 763 24.37 -4.87 26.52
CA ASN A 763 25.54 -5.25 25.72
C ASN A 763 25.64 -4.52 24.38
N GLY A 764 25.04 -3.33 24.26
CA GLY A 764 25.13 -2.50 23.06
C GLY A 764 25.71 -1.12 23.31
N GLN A 765 25.87 -0.37 22.24
CA GLN A 765 26.09 1.07 22.25
C GLN A 765 24.88 1.73 21.60
N VAL A 766 24.38 2.84 22.15
CA VAL A 766 23.25 3.56 21.55
C VAL A 766 23.58 3.99 20.13
N GLU A 767 22.60 4.01 19.25
CA GLU A 767 22.74 4.34 17.83
C GLU A 767 21.76 5.44 17.44
N GLY A 768 20.53 5.34 17.98
CA GLY A 768 19.52 6.37 17.84
C GLY A 768 18.30 6.13 18.69
N VAL A 769 17.34 7.03 18.59
CA VAL A 769 16.01 6.93 19.19
C VAL A 769 14.97 7.07 18.09
N LEU A 770 14.19 6.01 17.88
CA LEU A 770 13.17 5.93 16.85
C LEU A 770 11.80 6.36 17.41
N PRO A 771 11.23 7.51 16.99
CA PRO A 771 9.89 7.89 17.37
C PRO A 771 8.83 7.09 16.57
N LEU A 772 7.97 6.34 17.27
CA LEU A 772 6.86 5.60 16.68
C LEU A 772 5.52 6.17 17.14
N THR A 773 4.71 6.66 16.19
CA THR A 773 3.39 7.23 16.49
C THR A 773 2.30 6.17 16.38
N ASN A 774 1.52 5.98 17.44
CA ASN A 774 0.35 5.11 17.43
C ASN A 774 -0.83 5.82 16.75
N PRO A 775 -1.40 5.27 15.67
CA PRO A 775 -2.46 5.93 14.91
C PRO A 775 -3.82 5.96 15.63
N ALA A 776 -4.01 5.19 16.70
CA ALA A 776 -5.26 5.15 17.45
C ALA A 776 -5.43 6.32 18.43
N ASN A 777 -4.33 6.77 19.05
CA ASN A 777 -4.36 7.81 20.09
C ASN A 777 -3.35 8.95 19.84
N GLY A 778 -2.52 8.87 18.80
CA GLY A 778 -1.48 9.86 18.49
C GLY A 778 -0.28 9.84 19.44
N ALA A 779 -0.22 8.89 20.38
CA ALA A 779 0.89 8.80 21.32
C ALA A 779 2.19 8.41 20.59
N VAL A 780 3.28 9.10 20.91
CA VAL A 780 4.61 8.80 20.38
C VAL A 780 5.37 7.95 21.40
N THR A 781 5.74 6.74 21.00
CA THR A 781 6.66 5.88 21.74
C THR A 781 8.06 6.08 21.17
N ASN A 782 8.97 6.62 21.98
CA ASN A 782 10.38 6.73 21.61
C ASN A 782 11.07 5.40 21.90
N VAL A 783 11.63 4.77 20.88
CA VAL A 783 12.28 3.46 20.98
C VAL A 783 13.79 3.65 20.95
N TRP A 784 14.45 3.34 22.06
CA TRP A 784 15.90 3.23 22.15
C TRP A 784 16.40 2.19 21.16
N HIS A 785 17.36 2.55 20.32
CA HIS A 785 18.04 1.66 19.38
C HIS A 785 19.52 1.62 19.71
N SER A 786 20.04 0.43 19.96
CA SER A 786 21.47 0.19 20.13
C SER A 786 21.92 -0.97 19.24
N THR A 787 23.20 -0.99 18.89
CA THR A 787 23.82 -2.18 18.29
C THR A 787 24.73 -2.85 19.31
N SER A 788 24.64 -4.16 19.42
CA SER A 788 25.63 -4.93 20.17
C SER A 788 26.77 -5.27 19.24
N VAL A 789 27.95 -4.72 19.50
CA VAL A 789 29.17 -5.19 18.85
C VAL A 789 29.73 -6.33 19.70
N PRO A 790 29.86 -7.56 19.16
CA PRO A 790 30.61 -8.58 19.86
C PRO A 790 32.09 -8.18 19.81
N GLY A 791 32.61 -7.74 20.94
CA GLY A 791 34.06 -7.71 21.17
C GLY A 791 34.60 -9.13 20.93
N GLY A 792 35.51 -9.29 19.98
CA GLY A 792 36.05 -10.58 19.55
C GLY A 792 36.64 -10.54 18.14
N PRO A 793 37.22 -11.64 17.64
CA PRO A 793 37.93 -11.69 16.35
C PRO A 793 37.02 -11.51 15.11
N ARG A 794 35.69 -11.47 15.29
CA ARG A 794 34.70 -11.32 14.20
C ARG A 794 33.67 -10.23 14.56
N THR A 795 34.11 -8.99 14.39
CA THR A 795 33.38 -7.75 14.71
C THR A 795 32.03 -7.57 13.99
N GLY A 796 31.78 -8.30 12.89
CA GLY A 796 30.55 -8.20 12.08
C GLY A 796 29.34 -9.00 12.59
N PHE A 797 29.44 -9.77 13.68
CA PHE A 797 28.30 -10.55 14.22
C PHE A 797 27.41 -9.74 15.15
N GLY A 798 27.45 -8.41 15.03
CA GLY A 798 26.61 -7.53 15.82
C GLY A 798 25.14 -7.59 15.42
N GLY A 799 24.29 -7.33 16.41
CA GLY A 799 22.85 -7.30 16.26
C GLY A 799 22.27 -6.01 16.80
N HIS A 800 20.97 -5.82 16.62
CA HIS A 800 20.24 -4.63 17.02
C HIS A 800 19.34 -4.91 18.21
N ILE A 801 19.25 -3.93 19.10
CA ILE A 801 18.40 -3.95 20.29
C ILE A 801 17.46 -2.76 20.18
N PHE A 802 16.17 -3.00 20.40
CA PHE A 802 15.12 -1.98 20.38
C PHE A 802 14.30 -2.07 21.65
N GLN A 803 14.17 -0.95 22.37
CA GLN A 803 13.38 -0.91 23.61
C GLN A 803 12.63 0.41 23.76
N PRO A 804 11.31 0.40 24.05
CA PRO A 804 10.58 1.63 24.27
C PRO A 804 11.04 2.33 25.57
N LEU A 805 11.36 3.62 25.47
CA LEU A 805 11.61 4.49 26.62
C LEU A 805 10.29 4.88 27.28
N THR A 806 10.22 4.72 28.60
CA THR A 806 9.09 5.18 29.41
C THR A 806 9.54 6.34 30.28
N PHE A 807 8.80 7.45 30.27
CA PHE A 807 9.13 8.63 31.04
C PHE A 807 8.21 8.78 32.26
N ASN A 808 8.79 9.20 33.38
CA ASN A 808 8.10 9.60 34.59
C ASN A 808 7.55 11.03 34.43
N ALA A 809 6.68 11.46 35.35
CA ALA A 809 6.04 12.78 35.30
C ALA A 809 7.05 13.95 35.41
N ASP A 810 8.21 13.75 36.03
CA ASP A 810 9.28 14.74 36.12
C ASP A 810 10.13 14.82 34.84
N GLY A 811 9.89 13.93 33.87
CA GLY A 811 10.65 13.78 32.63
C GLY A 811 11.86 12.84 32.72
N SER A 812 12.08 12.14 33.84
CA SER A 812 13.15 11.13 33.93
C SER A 812 12.70 9.87 33.21
N ALA A 813 13.60 9.11 32.61
CA ALA A 813 13.24 7.84 31.98
C ALA A 813 13.28 6.70 33.01
N LYS A 814 12.55 5.62 32.78
CA LYS A 814 12.79 4.35 33.48
C LYS A 814 14.04 3.67 32.93
N ASN A 815 14.69 2.86 33.75
CA ASN A 815 15.86 2.08 33.33
C ASN A 815 15.50 1.11 32.20
N LEU A 816 16.50 0.77 31.40
CA LEU A 816 16.38 -0.25 30.36
C LEU A 816 16.22 -1.63 31.03
N ASP A 817 15.27 -2.44 30.56
CA ASP A 817 15.15 -3.85 30.99
C ASP A 817 16.03 -4.70 30.07
N CYS A 818 17.20 -5.11 30.59
CA CYS A 818 18.15 -5.97 29.89
C CYS A 818 17.98 -7.46 30.20
N SER A 819 16.87 -7.89 30.80
CA SER A 819 16.60 -9.31 31.00
C SER A 819 16.46 -10.03 29.65
N THR A 820 16.93 -11.27 29.59
CA THR A 820 16.89 -12.08 28.36
C THR A 820 15.46 -12.43 27.95
N THR A 821 14.50 -12.41 28.87
CA THR A 821 13.08 -12.70 28.57
C THR A 821 12.26 -11.46 28.23
N ALA A 822 12.86 -10.27 28.20
CA ALA A 822 12.12 -9.03 28.00
C ALA A 822 11.61 -8.90 26.57
N SER A 823 10.32 -8.56 26.44
CA SER A 823 9.64 -8.39 25.16
C SER A 823 8.69 -7.20 25.19
N PHE A 824 8.74 -6.38 24.14
CA PHE A 824 8.11 -5.07 24.07
C PHE A 824 7.24 -4.95 22.82
N PRO A 825 5.92 -5.19 22.91
CA PRO A 825 4.99 -4.91 21.81
C PRO A 825 4.80 -3.41 21.65
N VAL A 826 5.04 -2.90 20.45
CA VAL A 826 4.86 -1.49 20.09
C VAL A 826 3.89 -1.40 18.92
N THR A 827 2.82 -0.61 19.10
CA THR A 827 1.87 -0.29 18.04
C THR A 827 2.27 1.03 17.39
N PHE A 828 2.34 1.06 16.08
CA PHE A 828 2.82 2.21 15.33
C PHE A 828 2.05 2.38 14.02
N THR A 829 2.28 3.52 13.37
CA THR A 829 1.70 3.84 12.07
C THR A 829 2.44 3.05 11.00
N LYS A 830 1.75 2.09 10.35
CA LYS A 830 2.32 1.28 9.29
C LYS A 830 2.84 2.19 8.18
N GLY A 831 4.03 1.86 7.70
CA GLY A 831 4.63 2.58 6.60
C GLY A 831 3.89 2.37 5.27
N ASN A 832 4.08 3.31 4.35
CA ASN A 832 3.52 3.32 3.01
C ASN A 832 4.06 2.14 2.18
N GLY A 833 3.16 1.53 1.41
CA GLY A 833 3.47 0.38 0.57
C GLY A 833 3.16 -0.97 1.24
N THR A 834 3.40 -2.04 0.50
CA THR A 834 3.31 -3.42 1.01
C THR A 834 4.62 -3.80 1.69
N ALA A 835 4.57 -4.79 2.60
CA ALA A 835 5.78 -5.40 3.11
C ALA A 835 6.61 -5.91 1.92
N PRO A 836 7.91 -5.56 1.85
CA PRO A 836 8.77 -6.02 0.76
C PRO A 836 8.87 -7.55 0.78
N ALA A 837 9.12 -8.16 -0.37
CA ALA A 837 9.23 -9.60 -0.51
C ALA A 837 10.38 -10.01 -1.44
N GLY A 838 11.29 -10.81 -0.92
CA GLY A 838 12.47 -11.38 -1.55
C GLY A 838 12.51 -12.90 -1.44
N ASN A 839 13.66 -13.50 -1.73
CA ASN A 839 13.83 -14.94 -1.82
C ASN A 839 13.49 -15.68 -0.53
N ALA A 840 13.95 -15.19 0.62
CA ALA A 840 13.69 -15.80 1.91
C ALA A 840 12.20 -15.71 2.29
N THR A 841 11.57 -14.56 2.07
CA THR A 841 10.14 -14.36 2.40
C THR A 841 9.17 -15.09 1.46
N LYS A 842 9.62 -15.44 0.25
CA LYS A 842 8.83 -16.23 -0.74
C LYS A 842 9.08 -17.73 -0.63
N ALA A 843 10.07 -18.15 0.14
CA ALA A 843 10.41 -19.55 0.30
C ALA A 843 9.26 -20.33 0.93
N VAL A 844 9.08 -21.56 0.47
CA VAL A 844 7.96 -22.43 0.89
C VAL A 844 8.38 -23.26 2.09
N ASP A 845 9.53 -23.94 1.99
CA ASP A 845 10.16 -24.61 3.13
C ASP A 845 11.24 -23.68 3.68
N THR A 846 11.00 -23.08 4.84
CA THR A 846 11.94 -22.16 5.47
C THR A 846 11.90 -22.31 6.99
N THR A 847 13.03 -22.01 7.62
CA THR A 847 13.08 -21.83 9.07
C THR A 847 12.36 -20.54 9.50
N PRO A 848 11.90 -20.43 10.76
CA PRO A 848 11.09 -19.29 11.20
C PRO A 848 11.86 -17.97 11.12
N ALA A 849 11.32 -16.99 10.38
CA ALA A 849 11.98 -15.69 10.19
C ALA A 849 12.33 -14.96 11.50
N LEU A 850 11.53 -15.16 12.54
CA LEU A 850 11.61 -14.48 13.84
C LEU A 850 12.19 -15.35 14.97
N ALA A 851 12.93 -16.42 14.67
CA ALA A 851 13.59 -17.24 15.71
C ALA A 851 14.83 -16.55 16.31
N VAL A 852 15.25 -17.00 17.51
CA VAL A 852 16.53 -16.62 18.11
C VAL A 852 17.64 -17.45 17.45
N TYR A 853 18.39 -16.82 16.55
CA TYR A 853 19.53 -17.44 15.87
C TYR A 853 20.83 -17.14 16.60
N ASN A 854 21.66 -18.17 16.77
CA ASN A 854 22.99 -18.07 17.38
C ASN A 854 24.07 -18.40 16.35
N PRO A 855 25.17 -17.66 16.32
CA PRO A 855 26.29 -17.95 15.44
C PRO A 855 27.05 -19.19 15.95
N VAL A 856 27.32 -20.14 15.05
CA VAL A 856 28.12 -21.33 15.32
C VAL A 856 29.20 -21.44 14.26
N CYS A 857 30.46 -21.53 14.68
CA CYS A 857 31.62 -21.52 13.79
C CYS A 857 32.39 -22.85 13.88
N ASP A 858 31.79 -23.92 13.38
CA ASP A 858 32.36 -25.27 13.44
C ASP A 858 32.15 -26.11 12.17
N SER A 859 31.70 -25.48 11.07
CA SER A 859 31.40 -26.15 9.80
C SER A 859 32.61 -26.84 9.13
N ASP A 860 33.83 -26.57 9.58
CA ASP A 860 35.06 -27.25 9.13
C ASP A 860 35.51 -28.36 10.10
N SER A 861 34.99 -28.36 11.33
CA SER A 861 35.22 -29.44 12.30
C SER A 861 34.28 -30.63 12.09
N PHE A 862 33.13 -30.39 11.44
CA PHE A 862 32.08 -31.37 11.24
C PHE A 862 31.38 -31.17 9.91
N ILE A 863 30.98 -32.26 9.24
CA ILE A 863 29.99 -32.18 8.16
C ILE A 863 28.60 -32.15 8.79
N LEU A 864 27.80 -31.13 8.44
CA LEU A 864 26.45 -30.95 8.95
C LEU A 864 25.43 -31.38 7.89
N TYR A 865 24.31 -31.95 8.34
CA TYR A 865 23.19 -32.35 7.49
C TYR A 865 21.89 -31.78 8.04
N GLN A 866 21.38 -30.74 7.40
CA GLN A 866 20.05 -30.22 7.68
C GLN A 866 19.03 -31.03 6.87
N THR A 867 18.02 -31.58 7.52
CA THR A 867 16.97 -32.38 6.86
C THR A 867 15.59 -31.79 7.10
N TRP A 868 14.67 -32.04 6.16
CA TRP A 868 13.28 -31.61 6.25
C TRP A 868 12.36 -32.41 5.33
N THR A 869 11.05 -32.35 5.58
CA THR A 869 10.02 -32.91 4.70
C THR A 869 9.42 -31.82 3.83
N ALA A 870 9.33 -32.04 2.52
CA ALA A 870 8.75 -31.09 1.57
C ALA A 870 7.29 -30.76 1.92
N SER A 871 6.98 -29.50 2.20
CA SER A 871 5.61 -29.09 2.56
C SER A 871 4.64 -29.03 1.38
N LYS A 872 5.17 -28.95 0.16
CA LYS A 872 4.41 -28.85 -1.09
C LYS A 872 5.07 -29.68 -2.20
N ALA A 873 4.26 -30.21 -3.12
CA ALA A 873 4.76 -30.78 -4.37
C ALA A 873 5.17 -29.69 -5.37
N GLY A 874 6.27 -29.89 -6.08
CA GLY A 874 6.77 -28.96 -7.09
C GLY A 874 8.23 -29.20 -7.43
N THR A 875 8.78 -28.40 -8.35
CA THR A 875 10.21 -28.45 -8.68
C THR A 875 10.98 -27.54 -7.74
N ILE A 876 11.93 -28.08 -6.97
CA ILE A 876 12.82 -27.25 -6.15
C ILE A 876 13.79 -26.53 -7.08
N LYS A 877 13.89 -25.22 -6.95
CA LYS A 877 14.78 -24.38 -7.74
C LYS A 877 16.12 -24.17 -7.06
N SER A 878 16.09 -23.86 -5.76
CA SER A 878 17.31 -23.63 -5.00
C SER A 878 17.08 -23.79 -3.50
N VAL A 879 18.17 -24.05 -2.78
CA VAL A 879 18.21 -24.03 -1.31
C VAL A 879 19.30 -23.05 -0.89
N SER A 880 18.97 -22.17 0.04
CA SER A 880 19.85 -21.11 0.52
C SER A 880 20.15 -21.27 2.01
N LEU A 881 21.36 -20.91 2.41
CA LEU A 881 21.89 -21.02 3.77
C LEU A 881 22.58 -19.72 4.17
N ASN A 882 22.44 -19.32 5.43
CA ASN A 882 23.21 -18.21 5.98
C ASN A 882 24.60 -18.63 6.43
N VAL A 883 25.63 -18.02 5.84
CA VAL A 883 27.04 -18.32 6.10
C VAL A 883 27.84 -17.03 6.25
N ALA A 884 28.79 -17.01 7.17
CA ALA A 884 29.80 -15.97 7.30
C ALA A 884 31.22 -16.54 7.20
N ARG A 885 32.09 -15.82 6.49
CA ARG A 885 33.49 -16.20 6.30
C ARG A 885 34.37 -15.79 7.48
N GLY A 886 35.51 -16.45 7.56
CA GLY A 886 36.66 -16.09 8.38
C GLY A 886 37.87 -15.91 7.48
N SER A 887 38.92 -16.68 7.73
CA SER A 887 40.17 -16.63 6.95
C SER A 887 40.38 -17.93 6.17
N GLN A 888 39.35 -18.41 5.47
CA GLN A 888 39.43 -19.66 4.72
C GLN A 888 40.22 -19.53 3.42
N THR A 889 40.93 -20.61 3.12
CA THR A 889 41.65 -20.92 1.88
C THR A 889 40.95 -21.99 1.03
N VAL A 890 40.08 -22.80 1.65
CA VAL A 890 39.33 -23.91 1.05
C VAL A 890 37.84 -23.54 0.96
N PRO A 891 37.16 -23.81 -0.17
CA PRO A 891 35.75 -23.48 -0.34
C PRO A 891 34.82 -24.30 0.56
N LEU A 892 33.73 -23.67 1.00
CA LEU A 892 32.60 -24.36 1.61
C LEU A 892 31.80 -25.10 0.53
N THR A 893 31.57 -26.39 0.72
CA THR A 893 30.75 -27.19 -0.21
C THR A 893 29.37 -27.45 0.37
N LEU A 894 28.34 -27.08 -0.40
CA LEU A 894 26.94 -27.33 -0.07
C LEU A 894 26.32 -28.28 -1.08
N THR A 895 25.62 -29.32 -0.60
CA THR A 895 24.94 -30.29 -1.47
C THR A 895 23.50 -30.50 -1.02
N VAL A 896 22.54 -30.23 -1.92
CA VAL A 896 21.12 -30.54 -1.73
C VAL A 896 20.89 -31.97 -2.18
N PHE A 897 20.19 -32.77 -1.37
CA PHE A 897 19.97 -34.17 -1.65
C PHE A 897 18.57 -34.64 -1.22
N LYS A 898 18.14 -35.76 -1.78
CA LYS A 898 16.89 -36.47 -1.47
C LYS A 898 17.18 -37.79 -0.78
N LEU A 899 16.39 -38.11 0.23
CA LEU A 899 16.44 -39.36 1.01
C LEU A 899 15.15 -40.16 0.80
N ASN A 900 15.27 -41.50 0.77
CA ASN A 900 14.09 -42.38 0.81
C ASN A 900 13.64 -42.61 2.25
N SER A 901 14.59 -42.75 3.18
CA SER A 901 14.35 -42.84 4.61
C SER A 901 15.41 -42.08 5.38
N LEU A 902 15.06 -41.56 6.55
CA LEU A 902 16.03 -40.95 7.47
C LEU A 902 17.11 -41.95 7.89
N ASN A 903 16.79 -43.26 7.92
CA ASN A 903 17.76 -44.31 8.19
C ASN A 903 18.92 -44.33 7.19
N ASP A 904 18.70 -43.90 5.95
CA ASP A 904 19.74 -43.86 4.92
C ASP A 904 20.88 -42.91 5.30
N LEU A 905 20.60 -41.87 6.08
CA LEU A 905 21.61 -40.94 6.62
C LEU A 905 22.56 -41.61 7.63
N PHE A 906 22.09 -42.64 8.33
CA PHE A 906 22.86 -43.37 9.33
C PHE A 906 23.50 -44.66 8.79
N THR A 907 23.17 -45.06 7.56
CA THR A 907 23.77 -46.24 6.95
C THR A 907 25.21 -45.99 6.47
N PRO A 908 26.07 -47.02 6.45
CA PRO A 908 27.32 -46.97 5.71
C PRO A 908 27.05 -46.84 4.19
N GLY A 909 27.77 -45.96 3.49
CA GLY A 909 27.54 -45.54 2.10
C GLY A 909 26.65 -44.30 1.95
N PHE A 910 26.93 -43.42 0.96
CA PHE A 910 26.12 -42.22 0.72
C PHE A 910 24.84 -42.68 0.04
N LYS A 911 23.77 -42.88 0.81
CA LYS A 911 22.47 -43.35 0.31
C LYS A 911 21.50 -42.20 0.12
N TRP A 912 21.89 -41.24 -0.70
CA TRP A 912 21.02 -40.14 -1.11
C TRP A 912 21.17 -39.87 -2.60
N THR A 913 20.19 -39.20 -3.17
CA THR A 913 20.27 -38.69 -4.55
C THR A 913 20.60 -37.20 -4.49
N ALA A 914 21.77 -36.80 -4.98
CA ALA A 914 22.15 -35.40 -5.05
C ALA A 914 21.28 -34.67 -6.09
N LEU A 915 20.66 -33.57 -5.67
CA LEU A 915 19.81 -32.73 -6.52
C LEU A 915 20.60 -31.53 -7.10
N GLY A 916 21.58 -31.04 -6.35
CA GLY A 916 22.49 -29.97 -6.75
C GLY A 916 23.63 -29.78 -5.76
N THR A 917 24.78 -29.31 -6.24
CA THR A 917 25.97 -29.04 -5.42
C THR A 917 26.58 -27.70 -5.85
N ALA A 918 27.02 -26.90 -4.88
CA ALA A 918 27.75 -25.66 -5.11
C ALA A 918 28.89 -25.51 -4.10
N ALA A 919 30.00 -24.92 -4.55
CA ALA A 919 31.15 -24.60 -3.72
C ALA A 919 31.34 -23.09 -3.68
N PHE A 920 31.62 -22.54 -2.49
CA PHE A 920 31.75 -21.11 -2.23
C PHE A 920 33.12 -20.79 -1.66
N ASN A 921 33.87 -19.96 -2.37
CA ASN A 921 35.15 -19.44 -1.90
C ASN A 921 34.94 -18.30 -0.88
N ALA A 922 35.97 -18.01 -0.09
CA ALA A 922 35.94 -16.91 0.88
C ALA A 922 35.59 -15.57 0.23
N ASN A 923 36.03 -15.29 -0.99
CA ASN A 923 35.72 -14.04 -1.71
C ASN A 923 34.26 -13.92 -2.19
N GLN A 924 33.47 -15.01 -2.18
CA GLN A 924 32.06 -15.04 -2.60
C GLN A 924 31.09 -14.93 -1.41
N THR A 925 31.62 -14.68 -0.22
CA THR A 925 30.88 -14.57 1.04
C THR A 925 31.41 -13.38 1.84
N THR A 926 30.70 -12.98 2.88
CA THR A 926 31.03 -11.79 3.68
C THR A 926 31.45 -12.14 5.10
N TYR A 927 32.03 -11.18 5.82
CA TYR A 927 32.33 -11.31 7.25
C TYR A 927 31.08 -11.31 8.13
N THR A 928 29.95 -10.83 7.61
CA THR A 928 28.60 -10.95 8.20
C THR A 928 27.87 -12.15 7.62
N PHE A 929 26.75 -12.57 8.21
CA PHE A 929 25.96 -13.70 7.67
C PHE A 929 25.25 -13.31 6.37
N ASP A 930 25.80 -13.77 5.24
CA ASP A 930 25.22 -13.61 3.91
C ASP A 930 24.52 -14.89 3.45
N THR A 931 23.73 -14.78 2.39
CA THR A 931 22.97 -15.90 1.82
C THR A 931 23.74 -16.55 0.68
N VAL A 932 24.21 -17.77 0.89
CA VAL A 932 24.74 -18.63 -0.19
C VAL A 932 23.65 -19.54 -0.71
N THR A 933 23.60 -19.76 -2.03
CA THR A 933 22.47 -20.45 -2.68
C THR A 933 22.95 -21.59 -3.57
N VAL A 934 22.47 -22.80 -3.30
CA VAL A 934 22.71 -23.98 -4.14
C VAL A 934 21.60 -24.10 -5.18
N PRO A 935 21.89 -23.98 -6.48
CA PRO A 935 20.92 -24.26 -7.53
C PRO A 935 20.68 -25.77 -7.62
N VAL A 936 19.41 -26.16 -7.76
CA VAL A 936 19.04 -27.54 -8.06
C VAL A 936 19.09 -27.71 -9.58
N THR A 937 20.07 -28.48 -10.07
CA THR A 937 20.40 -28.59 -11.50
C THR A 937 19.68 -29.76 -12.18
N THR A 938 19.23 -30.73 -11.39
CA THR A 938 18.35 -31.81 -11.87
C THR A 938 16.91 -31.31 -11.85
N ASN A 939 16.12 -31.58 -12.90
CA ASN A 939 14.70 -31.17 -12.97
C ASN A 939 13.86 -32.06 -12.03
N SER A 940 14.14 -31.93 -10.73
CA SER A 940 13.73 -32.85 -9.68
C SER A 940 12.44 -32.34 -9.06
N THR A 941 11.33 -32.87 -9.58
CA THR A 941 10.02 -32.70 -8.96
C THR A 941 9.99 -33.47 -7.65
N VAL A 942 9.69 -32.78 -6.55
CA VAL A 942 9.43 -33.40 -5.25
C VAL A 942 7.93 -33.51 -5.03
N THR A 943 7.52 -34.58 -4.34
CA THR A 943 6.15 -34.73 -3.87
C THR A 943 6.02 -34.28 -2.42
N LYS A 944 4.82 -33.85 -2.02
CA LYS A 944 4.55 -33.42 -0.64
C LYS A 944 4.84 -34.58 0.32
N GLY A 945 5.66 -34.34 1.33
CA GLY A 945 6.07 -35.32 2.34
C GLY A 945 7.39 -36.05 2.03
N GLU A 946 8.02 -35.82 0.88
CA GLU A 946 9.34 -36.38 0.59
C GLU A 946 10.43 -35.80 1.50
N LEU A 947 11.41 -36.63 1.85
CA LEU A 947 12.51 -36.25 2.73
C LEU A 947 13.68 -35.67 1.92
N LEU A 948 14.09 -34.47 2.31
CA LEU A 948 15.13 -33.68 1.68
C LEU A 948 16.21 -33.34 2.69
N GLY A 949 17.39 -32.99 2.20
CA GLY A 949 18.46 -32.48 3.03
C GLY A 949 19.46 -31.58 2.32
N LEU A 950 20.23 -30.88 3.13
CA LEU A 950 21.33 -29.99 2.76
C LEU A 950 22.56 -30.41 3.57
N SER A 951 23.60 -30.85 2.88
CA SER A 951 24.92 -31.13 3.43
C SER A 951 25.75 -29.84 3.43
N ILE A 952 26.43 -29.56 4.53
CA ILE A 952 27.31 -28.41 4.73
C ILE A 952 28.68 -28.96 5.12
N SER A 953 29.69 -28.76 4.27
CA SER A 953 31.03 -29.33 4.48
C SER A 953 32.09 -28.27 4.24
N GLY A 954 32.79 -27.89 5.30
CA GLY A 954 34.08 -27.18 5.26
C GLY A 954 35.25 -28.14 5.42
N ALA A 955 36.47 -27.68 5.15
CA ALA A 955 37.71 -28.44 5.30
C ALA A 955 38.95 -27.56 5.60
N ASP A 956 38.74 -26.37 6.17
CA ASP A 956 39.78 -25.38 6.47
C ASP A 956 40.16 -25.31 7.96
N TYR A 957 41.30 -24.70 8.28
CA TYR A 957 41.73 -24.42 9.65
C TYR A 957 40.87 -23.34 10.32
N SER A 958 40.36 -22.38 9.54
CA SER A 958 39.47 -21.32 10.02
C SER A 958 38.03 -21.71 9.77
N PRO A 959 37.19 -21.96 10.79
CA PRO A 959 35.86 -22.48 10.53
C PRO A 959 34.93 -21.45 9.87
N TRP A 960 34.15 -21.88 8.89
CA TRP A 960 32.96 -21.22 8.40
C TRP A 960 31.93 -21.12 9.53
N CYS A 961 31.21 -20.00 9.58
CA CYS A 961 30.14 -19.82 10.55
C CYS A 961 28.77 -19.92 9.89
N HIS A 962 27.83 -20.55 10.57
CA HIS A 962 26.42 -20.60 10.19
C HIS A 962 25.53 -20.20 11.37
N LEU A 963 24.23 -20.04 11.11
CA LEU A 963 23.26 -19.69 12.13
C LEU A 963 22.43 -20.90 12.55
N GLU A 964 22.29 -21.13 13.86
CA GLU A 964 21.43 -22.16 14.42
C GLU A 964 20.34 -21.59 15.32
N TYR A 965 19.16 -22.23 15.34
CA TYR A 965 18.08 -21.91 16.28
C TYR A 965 17.58 -23.17 17.01
N SER A 966 16.87 -22.96 18.12
CA SER A 966 16.26 -24.06 18.88
C SER A 966 14.90 -24.47 18.31
N THR A 967 14.69 -25.77 18.09
CA THR A 967 13.46 -26.33 17.48
C THR A 967 12.42 -26.82 18.49
N THR A 968 12.53 -26.41 19.77
CA THR A 968 11.69 -26.89 20.90
C THR A 968 10.18 -26.67 20.75
N GLN A 969 9.70 -26.00 19.70
CA GLN A 969 8.28 -25.74 19.45
C GLN A 969 7.72 -26.14 18.07
N ASP A 970 8.48 -26.66 17.08
CA ASP A 970 7.82 -27.04 15.81
C ASP A 970 8.59 -27.92 14.81
N CYS A 971 7.80 -28.75 14.12
CA CYS A 971 7.92 -29.26 12.74
C CYS A 971 9.29 -29.72 12.19
N GLY A 972 9.49 -31.04 12.07
CA GLY A 972 10.19 -31.74 10.95
C GLY A 972 11.65 -31.40 10.56
N PHE A 973 12.20 -30.26 10.97
CA PHE A 973 13.53 -29.78 10.64
C PHE A 973 14.54 -30.32 11.65
N LYS A 974 15.52 -31.08 11.18
CA LYS A 974 16.53 -31.69 12.05
C LYS A 974 17.93 -31.49 11.52
N LEU A 975 18.81 -31.04 12.40
CA LEU A 975 20.23 -30.92 12.15
C LEU A 975 20.98 -32.14 12.67
N TYR A 976 21.74 -32.75 11.79
CA TYR A 976 22.66 -33.82 12.11
C TYR A 976 24.09 -33.37 11.88
N GLN A 977 25.03 -34.02 12.55
CA GLN A 977 26.47 -33.78 12.36
C GLN A 977 27.23 -35.09 12.32
N GLN A 978 28.30 -35.12 11.53
CA GLN A 978 29.29 -36.21 11.52
C GLN A 978 30.27 -36.06 12.68
N GLY A 979 30.76 -37.15 13.28
CA GLY A 979 31.72 -37.09 14.40
C GLY A 979 33.09 -36.47 14.08
N ASN A 980 33.67 -35.74 15.04
CA ASN A 980 35.01 -35.13 14.90
C ASN A 980 36.08 -36.21 14.62
N GLY A 981 36.96 -35.96 13.66
CA GLY A 981 38.04 -36.88 13.28
C GLY A 981 37.58 -38.21 12.66
N GLN A 982 36.29 -38.35 12.33
CA GLN A 982 35.78 -39.54 11.68
C GLN A 982 35.94 -39.45 10.15
N TYR A 983 37.09 -39.91 9.66
CA TYR A 983 37.36 -40.11 8.23
C TYR A 983 36.71 -41.38 7.65
N SER A 984 36.12 -42.21 8.52
CA SER A 984 35.53 -43.51 8.20
C SER A 984 34.10 -43.60 8.75
N TRP A 985 33.24 -44.24 7.96
CA TRP A 985 31.81 -44.50 8.13
C TRP A 985 31.37 -45.16 9.44
N ARG A 986 32.29 -45.47 10.35
CA ARG A 986 32.02 -46.22 11.60
C ARG A 986 32.83 -45.75 12.82
N GLY A 987 33.49 -44.59 12.75
CA GLY A 987 34.39 -44.10 13.80
C GLY A 987 35.63 -44.98 14.03
N LEU A 988 36.48 -44.62 14.99
CA LEU A 988 37.76 -45.31 15.30
C LEU A 988 37.59 -46.81 15.68
N GLN A 989 36.41 -47.22 16.14
CA GLN A 989 36.13 -48.60 16.62
C GLN A 989 35.15 -49.40 15.75
N GLY A 990 34.63 -48.84 14.65
CA GLY A 990 33.76 -49.60 13.74
C GLY A 990 32.31 -49.81 14.22
N LYS A 991 31.89 -49.20 15.34
CA LYS A 991 30.65 -49.53 16.06
C LYS A 991 29.67 -48.37 16.27
N ASN A 992 30.07 -47.12 16.08
CA ASN A 992 29.21 -45.96 16.35
C ASN A 992 28.61 -45.42 15.05
N PRO A 993 27.33 -44.97 15.04
CA PRO A 993 26.75 -44.28 13.89
C PRO A 993 27.63 -43.08 13.50
N PRO A 994 27.94 -42.89 12.22
CA PRO A 994 28.84 -41.81 11.78
C PRO A 994 28.23 -40.42 11.96
N VAL A 995 26.90 -40.36 12.09
CA VAL A 995 26.09 -39.14 12.12
C VAL A 995 25.19 -39.17 13.35
N TYR A 996 25.11 -38.05 14.08
CA TYR A 996 24.27 -37.89 15.26
C TYR A 996 23.47 -36.59 15.21
N GLU A 997 22.28 -36.60 15.80
CA GLU A 997 21.38 -35.44 15.83
C GLU A 997 21.94 -34.39 16.80
N ARG A 998 22.06 -33.14 16.34
CA ARG A 998 22.20 -31.98 17.23
C ARG A 998 20.82 -31.74 17.85
N GLN A 999 20.59 -32.35 19.01
CA GLN A 999 19.29 -32.39 19.67
C GLN A 999 18.68 -30.99 19.78
N GLY A 1000 17.49 -30.83 19.20
CA GLY A 1000 16.73 -29.58 19.25
C GLY A 1000 17.34 -28.41 18.47
N LYS A 1001 18.13 -28.68 17.42
CA LYS A 1001 18.79 -27.66 16.59
C LYS A 1001 18.43 -27.78 15.11
N SER A 1002 18.41 -26.64 14.43
CA SER A 1002 18.31 -26.52 12.97
C SER A 1002 19.09 -25.28 12.50
N VAL A 1003 19.67 -25.34 11.30
CA VAL A 1003 20.36 -24.19 10.69
C VAL A 1003 19.37 -23.24 10.03
N LYS A 1004 19.69 -21.95 9.90
CA LYS A 1004 18.88 -21.00 9.14
C LYS A 1004 18.99 -21.28 7.63
N PHE A 1005 17.97 -21.90 7.06
CA PHE A 1005 17.89 -22.16 5.63
C PHE A 1005 16.49 -21.87 5.08
N PHE A 1006 16.41 -21.76 3.75
CA PHE A 1006 15.17 -21.64 3.01
C PHE A 1006 15.27 -22.22 1.61
N ALA A 1007 14.21 -22.90 1.17
CA ALA A 1007 14.12 -23.55 -0.14
C ALA A 1007 13.04 -22.87 -1.00
N THR A 1008 13.42 -22.53 -2.23
CA THR A 1008 12.53 -21.93 -3.22
C THR A 1008 12.10 -22.96 -4.25
N TYR A 1009 10.83 -22.92 -4.61
CA TYR A 1009 10.21 -23.78 -5.62
C TYR A 1009 9.95 -22.96 -6.88
N ALA A 1010 9.98 -23.62 -8.04
CA ALA A 1010 9.71 -23.01 -9.35
C ALA A 1010 8.23 -22.67 -9.56
#